data_AF-A0AAC9LAE9-F1
#
_entry.id   AF-A0AAC9LAE9-F1
#
_cell.length_a   1.000
_cell.length_b   1.000
_cell.length_c   1.000
_cell.angle_alpha   90.00
_cell.angle_beta   90.00
_cell.angle_gamma   90.00
#
_symmetry.space_group_name_H-M   'P 1'
#
loop_
_entity.id
_entity.type
_entity.pdbx_description
1 polymer ?
#
loop_
_entity_poly.entity_id
_entity_poly.type
_entity_poly.pdbx_seq_one_letter_code
_entity_poly.pdbx_strand_id
1 'polypeptide(L)'
;MAYPKVRLTGPDTAGVPAQPFFPELENAVLSYWSADDTFAASVQARPSGENGSNEFVFYDGPPFANGLPHYGHLLTGYVKDVVPRYQTMRGRRVERRFGWDCHGLPAEVEAERQLGIDHKSQIEAMGVDVFNDACRTSVLRYTDQWRDYVTRQARWVDFDDDYKTLDLDYMESVMWAFKSLWDKGLVYEGFRVLWYCWRCETPLSNTETKMDDVYRDRQDPAVTVAMRLETGERALIWTTTPWTLPSNLAMAVHPDVEYVTVEHEGERYLLAEARLAHYARELGEDAAERIVARCTGADLLGRRYSPPFDFFAGWENAHRILAADYVTTEDGTGIVHIAPAFGEEDKAVTDAAGIDPVVPVDSRGRFTSEVPPYEGQQVFEANKEIIRDLKAAGLLVRHETYDHPYPHCWRCRNPLIQRAVSSWFVAVTRFRERMVELNQQIDWVPSQIRDGQFGKWLEGARDWSISRNRYWGSPIPVWTSDDPAYPRVDVYGSLDELERDFGVRPEDLHRPYIDRLTRPNPDDPSGRSTMRRVPEVLDCWFESGSMPFAQVHYPFENREWFEHHYPGDFIVEYNGQTRGWFYTLHVLATALFDRPAFRNVAAHGIVLGDDGQKMSKSLRNYPAVDEVFQRDGSDAMRWFLMASPILRGGNLIVTERGVRDAVRQSVLPLWNSWYFLALYANAESLEGASQTDPDFTERTGRTVSTHVLDRYVLAKTHELVVDVGAAFDVHDLPGACSLIEDFLEVLTNWYVRRSRERFWAGEQAAVDTLHTVLEVVCRVAAPLLPLTTEAVWRGLTGGRSVHLADWPLVDELPADPALVIAMDRVRQVCSTTSALRKAARLRVRLPLRTLVVAAPDAAALEPFTGLIRDEVNVKNVELTTEVSAYGRFEVVVNARAAGPRLGKAVQQVIRAVKAGEWTQESDGTVSAAGVRLLPGEFEERLVAADPSATSALPGGTGVVVLDTEVTEELAAEGLAKDVVRVVQQARRDADFDVSDRIELTVQAGAEVVDSLRPREGFLAQETLAVRVVFGPVDGGFAGTVGEGAEIAVAVTRA
;
A
#
# COMPACT_ATOMS: atom_id res chain seq x y z
N MET A 1 5.88 14.56 43.66
CA MET A 1 5.41 14.46 42.27
C MET A 1 4.81 13.09 42.08
N ALA A 2 3.54 13.02 41.68
CA ALA A 2 2.83 11.80 41.32
C ALA A 2 3.21 11.31 39.91
N TYR A 3 3.56 12.21 38.99
CA TYR A 3 3.97 11.88 37.63
C TYR A 3 5.25 12.64 37.19
N PRO A 4 6.03 12.09 36.24
CA PRO A 4 5.89 10.74 35.69
C PRO A 4 6.38 9.68 36.68
N LYS A 5 5.73 8.51 36.70
CA LYS A 5 6.14 7.34 37.51
C LYS A 5 7.43 6.71 37.00
N VAL A 6 7.64 6.72 35.68
CA VAL A 6 8.88 6.30 35.02
C VAL A 6 9.39 7.44 34.14
N ARG A 7 10.68 7.73 34.25
CA ARG A 7 11.38 8.73 33.40
C ARG A 7 12.21 8.00 32.35
N LEU A 8 11.99 8.34 31.08
CA LEU A 8 12.75 7.77 29.96
C LEU A 8 13.89 8.68 29.49
N THR A 9 13.79 9.98 29.72
CA THR A 9 14.83 10.97 29.40
C THR A 9 15.48 11.50 30.69
N GLY A 10 16.66 12.11 30.57
CA GLY A 10 17.63 12.31 31.66
C GLY A 10 17.14 12.99 32.96
N PRO A 11 17.94 12.93 34.04
CA PRO A 11 17.54 13.24 35.42
C PRO A 11 17.11 14.71 35.68
N ASP A 12 17.45 15.64 34.79
CA ASP A 12 17.28 17.10 34.99
C ASP A 12 15.90 17.66 34.59
N THR A 13 14.97 16.84 34.08
CA THR A 13 13.60 17.31 33.76
C THR A 13 12.69 17.16 34.98
N ALA A 14 12.32 18.28 35.61
CA ALA A 14 11.33 18.31 36.68
C ALA A 14 9.90 18.16 36.10
N GLY A 15 9.51 16.93 35.75
CA GLY A 15 8.14 16.60 35.32
C GLY A 15 8.02 16.27 33.82
N VAL A 16 6.78 16.18 33.34
CA VAL A 16 6.46 15.90 31.92
C VAL A 16 6.65 17.20 31.12
N PRO A 17 7.44 17.22 30.02
CA PRO A 17 7.65 18.43 29.23
C PRO A 17 6.39 18.84 28.46
N ALA A 18 6.09 20.14 28.43
CA ALA A 18 4.98 20.69 27.67
C ALA A 18 5.18 20.59 26.14
N GLN A 19 6.44 20.62 25.69
CA GLN A 19 6.84 20.48 24.29
C GLN A 19 7.90 19.37 24.20
N PRO A 20 7.49 18.12 23.91
CA PRO A 20 8.43 17.02 23.79
C PRO A 20 9.21 17.08 22.47
N PHE A 21 10.44 16.60 22.49
CA PHE A 21 11.18 16.27 21.28
C PHE A 21 11.05 14.76 21.00
N PHE A 22 10.08 14.39 20.16
CA PHE A 22 9.71 12.99 19.92
C PHE A 22 10.89 12.11 19.44
N PRO A 23 11.75 12.53 18.51
CA PRO A 23 12.87 11.68 18.05
C PRO A 23 13.80 11.22 19.19
N GLU A 24 14.09 12.08 20.17
CA GLU A 24 14.90 11.71 21.34
C GLU A 24 14.16 10.75 22.27
N LEU A 25 12.88 11.00 22.52
CA LEU A 25 12.03 10.12 23.32
C LEU A 25 11.92 8.73 22.70
N GLU A 26 11.71 8.66 21.38
CA GLU A 26 11.64 7.42 20.62
C GLU A 26 12.92 6.59 20.75
N ASN A 27 14.10 7.23 20.63
CA ASN A 27 15.38 6.55 20.82
C ASN A 27 15.56 6.02 22.26
N ALA A 28 15.07 6.75 23.26
CA ALA A 28 15.09 6.28 24.65
C ALA A 28 14.19 5.05 24.86
N VAL A 29 13.00 5.02 24.22
CA VAL A 29 12.11 3.85 24.23
C VAL A 29 12.75 2.65 23.54
N LEU A 30 13.33 2.83 22.35
CA LEU A 30 14.02 1.76 21.63
C LEU A 30 15.18 1.17 22.46
N SER A 31 15.97 2.03 23.11
CA SER A 31 17.06 1.62 23.99
C SER A 31 16.54 0.82 25.20
N TYR A 32 15.41 1.25 25.76
CA TYR A 32 14.76 0.53 26.85
C TYR A 32 14.28 -0.86 26.40
N TRP A 33 13.55 -0.97 25.29
CA TRP A 33 13.04 -2.27 24.82
C TRP A 33 14.16 -3.27 24.52
N SER A 34 15.27 -2.79 23.96
CA SER A 34 16.45 -3.62 23.73
C SER A 34 17.06 -4.11 25.04
N ALA A 35 17.16 -3.26 26.07
CA ALA A 35 17.74 -3.63 27.36
C ALA A 35 16.81 -4.51 28.23
N ASP A 36 15.49 -4.32 28.14
CA ASP A 36 14.47 -5.06 28.89
C ASP A 36 14.04 -6.35 28.20
N ASP A 37 14.47 -6.59 26.96
CA ASP A 37 14.03 -7.70 26.11
C ASP A 37 12.50 -7.77 25.96
N THR A 38 11.89 -6.59 25.75
CA THR A 38 10.43 -6.43 25.78
C THR A 38 9.76 -7.18 24.62
N PHE A 39 10.39 -7.26 23.45
CA PHE A 39 9.83 -7.98 22.31
C PHE A 39 9.73 -9.49 22.59
N ALA A 40 10.82 -10.15 22.99
CA ALA A 40 10.78 -11.58 23.30
C ALA A 40 9.81 -11.88 24.45
N ALA A 41 9.79 -11.02 25.48
CA ALA A 41 8.82 -11.13 26.57
C ALA A 41 7.37 -11.05 26.08
N SER A 42 7.06 -10.21 25.08
CA SER A 42 5.72 -10.10 24.51
C SER A 42 5.24 -11.37 23.80
N VAL A 43 6.16 -12.09 23.16
CA VAL A 43 5.86 -13.37 22.49
C VAL A 43 5.77 -14.51 23.52
N GLN A 44 6.75 -14.61 24.42
CA GLN A 44 6.83 -15.67 25.44
C GLN A 44 5.67 -15.63 26.45
N ALA A 45 5.11 -14.44 26.73
CA ALA A 45 3.94 -14.29 27.59
C ALA A 45 2.67 -14.93 27.00
N ARG A 46 2.68 -15.31 25.72
CA ARG A 46 1.56 -15.90 25.00
C ARG A 46 1.83 -17.38 24.73
N PRO A 47 1.13 -18.32 25.40
CA PRO A 47 1.29 -19.74 25.11
C PRO A 47 0.80 -20.05 23.69
N SER A 48 1.46 -20.97 23.01
CA SER A 48 1.09 -21.43 21.65
C SER A 48 -0.23 -22.20 21.62
N GLY A 49 -0.65 -22.79 22.73
CA GLY A 49 -1.81 -23.68 22.80
C GLY A 49 -1.51 -25.07 22.23
N GLU A 50 -2.49 -25.97 22.29
CA GLU A 50 -2.35 -27.30 21.68
C GLU A 50 -2.16 -27.15 20.17
N ASN A 51 -1.09 -27.75 19.63
CA ASN A 51 -0.72 -27.70 18.21
C ASN A 51 -0.75 -26.29 17.58
N GLY A 52 -0.36 -25.25 18.34
CA GLY A 52 -0.34 -23.88 17.83
C GLY A 52 -1.72 -23.22 17.68
N SER A 53 -2.77 -23.76 18.30
CA SER A 53 -4.14 -23.21 18.21
C SER A 53 -4.29 -21.75 18.67
N ASN A 54 -3.36 -21.24 19.46
CA ASN A 54 -3.28 -19.83 19.86
C ASN A 54 -2.24 -19.00 19.09
N GLU A 55 -1.53 -19.60 18.13
CA GLU A 55 -0.61 -18.89 17.27
C GLU A 55 -1.34 -18.12 16.17
N PHE A 56 -0.78 -16.97 15.79
CA PHE A 56 -1.16 -16.24 14.59
C PHE A 56 0.05 -16.26 13.66
N VAL A 57 -0.04 -17.04 12.59
CA VAL A 57 1.07 -17.32 11.69
C VAL A 57 1.20 -16.18 10.69
N PHE A 58 2.20 -15.32 10.90
CA PHE A 58 2.49 -14.18 10.05
C PHE A 58 3.58 -14.52 9.03
N TYR A 59 3.33 -14.27 7.75
CA TYR A 59 4.33 -14.41 6.70
C TYR A 59 5.02 -13.08 6.41
N ASP A 60 6.32 -13.03 6.68
CA ASP A 60 7.15 -11.90 6.31
C ASP A 60 7.71 -12.08 4.90
N GLY A 61 7.24 -11.29 3.93
CA GLY A 61 7.82 -11.31 2.59
C GLY A 61 9.31 -10.95 2.63
N PRO A 62 10.21 -11.85 2.17
CA PRO A 62 11.64 -11.64 2.29
C PRO A 62 12.10 -10.54 1.31
N PRO A 63 12.63 -9.40 1.77
CA PRO A 63 13.24 -8.43 0.87
C PRO A 63 14.50 -8.99 0.22
N PHE A 64 14.81 -8.49 -0.98
CA PHE A 64 16.12 -8.71 -1.59
C PHE A 64 17.20 -7.96 -0.81
N ALA A 65 18.26 -8.67 -0.40
CA ALA A 65 19.40 -8.08 0.29
C ALA A 65 20.41 -7.42 -0.68
N ASN A 66 19.95 -6.52 -1.56
CA ASN A 66 20.80 -5.89 -2.59
C ASN A 66 20.81 -4.35 -2.56
N GLY A 67 20.29 -3.74 -1.50
CA GLY A 67 20.34 -2.29 -1.32
C GLY A 67 19.61 -1.78 -0.09
N LEU A 68 19.74 -0.47 0.15
CA LEU A 68 19.08 0.21 1.27
C LEU A 68 17.55 0.28 1.09
N PRO A 69 16.79 0.20 2.20
CA PRO A 69 15.34 0.32 2.20
C PRO A 69 14.85 1.69 1.72
N HIS A 70 13.55 1.78 1.44
CA HIS A 70 12.89 2.97 0.92
C HIS A 70 11.44 3.01 1.43
N TYR A 71 10.69 4.08 1.15
CA TYR A 71 9.30 4.23 1.62
C TYR A 71 8.35 3.07 1.33
N GLY A 72 8.52 2.35 0.22
CA GLY A 72 7.81 1.09 -0.02
C GLY A 72 8.03 0.07 1.11
N HIS A 73 9.30 -0.28 1.41
CA HIS A 73 9.66 -1.14 2.55
C HIS A 73 9.16 -0.59 3.89
N LEU A 74 9.18 0.73 4.06
CA LEU A 74 8.70 1.38 5.28
C LEU A 74 7.19 1.19 5.47
N LEU A 75 6.39 1.49 4.44
CA LEU A 75 4.93 1.27 4.48
C LEU A 75 4.60 -0.18 4.80
N THR A 76 5.19 -1.13 4.06
CA THR A 76 4.98 -2.55 4.29
C THR A 76 5.40 -2.94 5.71
N GLY A 77 6.59 -2.52 6.15
CA GLY A 77 7.12 -2.81 7.49
C GLY A 77 6.22 -2.31 8.62
N TYR A 78 5.54 -1.18 8.47
CA TYR A 78 4.61 -0.69 9.49
C TYR A 78 3.38 -1.59 9.61
N VAL A 79 2.79 -2.02 8.48
CA VAL A 79 1.66 -2.96 8.53
C VAL A 79 2.08 -4.30 9.14
N LYS A 80 3.28 -4.78 8.79
CA LYS A 80 3.92 -5.99 9.34
C LYS A 80 4.23 -5.91 10.84
N ASP A 81 4.11 -4.73 11.46
CA ASP A 81 4.29 -4.54 12.90
C ASP A 81 2.95 -4.26 13.60
N VAL A 82 2.12 -3.39 13.01
CA VAL A 82 0.80 -3.01 13.54
C VAL A 82 -0.09 -4.23 13.76
N VAL A 83 -0.24 -5.10 12.75
CA VAL A 83 -1.13 -6.26 12.83
C VAL A 83 -0.64 -7.29 13.87
N PRO A 84 0.64 -7.72 13.85
CA PRO A 84 1.15 -8.61 14.90
C PRO A 84 1.09 -8.04 16.32
N ARG A 85 1.35 -6.73 16.53
CA ARG A 85 1.19 -6.09 17.85
C ARG A 85 -0.25 -6.20 18.34
N TYR A 86 -1.21 -5.85 17.50
CA TYR A 86 -2.62 -5.97 17.81
C TYR A 86 -3.00 -7.41 18.21
N GLN A 87 -2.61 -8.40 17.41
CA GLN A 87 -2.89 -9.81 17.69
C GLN A 87 -2.24 -10.29 19.01
N THR A 88 -1.02 -9.83 19.31
CA THR A 88 -0.33 -10.12 20.57
C THR A 88 -1.08 -9.53 21.77
N MET A 89 -1.60 -8.31 21.64
CA MET A 89 -2.43 -7.67 22.67
C MET A 89 -3.81 -8.37 22.80
N ARG A 90 -4.34 -8.95 21.72
CA ARG A 90 -5.52 -9.83 21.76
C ARG A 90 -5.25 -11.22 22.36
N GLY A 91 -4.04 -11.47 22.87
CA GLY A 91 -3.66 -12.70 23.57
C GLY A 91 -3.12 -13.82 22.67
N ARG A 92 -2.99 -13.58 21.36
CA ARG A 92 -2.39 -14.55 20.42
C ARG A 92 -0.87 -14.57 20.56
N ARG A 93 -0.26 -15.74 20.36
CA ARG A 93 1.20 -15.82 20.19
C ARG A 93 1.55 -15.49 18.74
N VAL A 94 2.46 -14.55 18.53
CA VAL A 94 2.83 -14.11 17.16
C VAL A 94 4.35 -14.11 17.03
N GLU A 95 4.88 -15.20 16.49
CA GLU A 95 6.30 -15.29 16.10
C GLU A 95 6.54 -14.41 14.85
N ARG A 96 7.67 -13.71 14.82
CA ARG A 96 7.99 -12.74 13.76
C ARG A 96 9.44 -12.90 13.38
N ARG A 97 9.73 -13.78 12.43
CA ARG A 97 11.08 -14.05 11.92
C ARG A 97 11.31 -13.25 10.64
N PHE A 98 12.44 -12.56 10.54
CA PHE A 98 12.81 -11.84 9.33
C PHE A 98 13.26 -12.82 8.24
N GLY A 99 12.99 -12.49 6.99
CA GLY A 99 13.39 -13.31 5.84
C GLY A 99 14.33 -12.58 4.89
N TRP A 100 15.20 -13.32 4.21
CA TRP A 100 16.05 -12.76 3.16
C TRP A 100 15.97 -13.54 1.86
N ASP A 101 15.66 -12.83 0.78
CA ASP A 101 15.78 -13.36 -0.58
C ASP A 101 17.19 -13.04 -1.09
N CYS A 102 18.04 -14.07 -1.06
CA CYS A 102 19.47 -13.95 -1.26
C CYS A 102 19.93 -14.30 -2.67
N HIS A 103 19.04 -14.83 -3.52
CA HIS A 103 19.41 -15.49 -4.76
C HIS A 103 18.94 -14.76 -6.02
N GLY A 104 19.40 -15.26 -7.17
CA GLY A 104 18.94 -14.86 -8.48
C GLY A 104 19.56 -13.57 -9.02
N LEU A 105 18.99 -13.12 -10.14
CA LEU A 105 19.44 -11.94 -10.88
C LEU A 105 19.61 -10.66 -10.03
N PRO A 106 18.80 -10.38 -9.00
CA PRO A 106 18.95 -9.16 -8.21
C PRO A 106 20.27 -9.10 -7.42
N ALA A 107 20.71 -10.24 -6.87
CA ALA A 107 21.98 -10.35 -6.16
C ALA A 107 23.16 -10.38 -7.14
N GLU A 108 23.04 -11.17 -8.22
CA GLU A 108 24.10 -11.27 -9.24
C GLU A 108 24.38 -9.94 -9.93
N VAL A 109 23.37 -9.18 -10.35
CA VAL A 109 23.57 -7.90 -11.06
C VAL A 109 24.25 -6.86 -10.16
N GLU A 110 23.96 -6.87 -8.86
CA GLU A 110 24.64 -5.99 -7.92
C GLU A 110 26.10 -6.42 -7.69
N ALA A 111 26.37 -7.72 -7.56
CA ALA A 111 27.73 -8.24 -7.51
C ALA A 111 28.52 -7.94 -8.80
N GLU A 112 27.91 -8.15 -9.98
CA GLU A 112 28.48 -7.79 -11.29
C GLU A 112 28.85 -6.31 -11.32
N ARG A 113 27.96 -5.42 -10.88
CA ARG A 113 28.22 -3.98 -10.82
C ARG A 113 29.39 -3.63 -9.90
N GLN A 114 29.49 -4.26 -8.73
CA GLN A 114 30.58 -4.03 -7.79
C GLN A 114 31.93 -4.54 -8.32
N LEU A 115 31.91 -5.64 -9.08
CA LEU A 115 33.09 -6.26 -9.68
C LEU A 115 33.46 -5.68 -11.06
N GLY A 116 32.62 -4.83 -11.63
CA GLY A 116 32.82 -4.29 -12.99
C GLY A 116 32.67 -5.35 -14.08
N ILE A 117 31.78 -6.32 -13.87
CA ILE A 117 31.47 -7.40 -14.81
C ILE A 117 30.34 -6.93 -15.73
N ASP A 118 30.61 -6.98 -17.03
CA ASP A 118 29.64 -6.64 -18.07
C ASP A 118 29.16 -7.87 -18.86
N HIS A 119 29.89 -8.98 -18.74
CA HIS A 119 29.66 -10.19 -19.53
C HIS A 119 29.80 -11.49 -18.73
N LYS A 120 28.93 -12.45 -19.04
CA LYS A 120 28.92 -13.79 -18.44
C LYS A 120 30.26 -14.54 -18.56
N SER A 121 30.98 -14.41 -19.67
CA SER A 121 32.30 -15.06 -19.82
C SER A 121 33.37 -14.53 -18.86
N GLN A 122 33.20 -13.31 -18.33
CA GLN A 122 34.11 -12.79 -17.29
C GLN A 122 33.88 -13.51 -15.96
N ILE A 123 32.64 -13.92 -15.66
CA ILE A 123 32.31 -14.76 -14.50
C ILE A 123 32.99 -16.12 -14.64
N GLU A 124 32.86 -16.75 -15.81
CA GLU A 124 33.48 -18.05 -16.07
C GLU A 124 35.01 -17.99 -16.03
N ALA A 125 35.60 -16.92 -16.55
CA ALA A 125 37.05 -16.69 -16.47
C ALA A 125 37.54 -16.41 -15.04
N MET A 126 36.72 -15.75 -14.22
CA MET A 126 37.02 -15.48 -12.81
C MET A 126 36.88 -16.73 -11.93
N GLY A 127 35.98 -17.62 -12.29
CA GLY A 127 35.57 -18.78 -11.49
C GLY A 127 34.18 -18.58 -10.88
N VAL A 128 33.31 -19.58 -11.06
CA VAL A 128 31.93 -19.56 -10.55
C VAL A 128 31.88 -19.52 -9.03
N ASP A 129 32.82 -20.21 -8.37
CA ASP A 129 33.02 -20.19 -6.92
C ASP A 129 33.33 -18.77 -6.42
N VAL A 130 34.30 -18.10 -7.04
CA VAL A 130 34.69 -16.72 -6.69
C VAL A 130 33.52 -15.74 -6.88
N PHE A 131 32.74 -15.91 -7.94
CA PHE A 131 31.58 -15.07 -8.20
C PHE A 131 30.45 -15.29 -7.18
N ASN A 132 30.16 -16.56 -6.87
CA ASN A 132 29.12 -16.91 -5.91
C ASN A 132 29.48 -16.45 -4.49
N ASP A 133 30.76 -16.53 -4.10
CA ASP A 133 31.24 -15.95 -2.83
C ASP A 133 31.11 -14.42 -2.77
N ALA A 134 31.33 -13.74 -3.89
CA ALA A 134 31.09 -12.29 -3.98
C ALA A 134 29.60 -11.95 -3.85
N CYS A 135 28.70 -12.74 -4.46
CA CYS A 135 27.25 -12.59 -4.31
C CYS A 135 26.84 -12.78 -2.84
N ARG A 136 27.29 -13.87 -2.21
CA ARG A 136 27.07 -14.16 -0.79
C ARG A 136 27.50 -13.01 0.12
N THR A 137 28.72 -12.49 -0.11
CA THR A 137 29.27 -11.37 0.68
C THR A 137 28.49 -10.07 0.49
N SER A 138 28.08 -9.77 -0.75
CA SER A 138 27.30 -8.57 -1.08
C SER A 138 25.95 -8.57 -0.37
N VAL A 139 25.26 -9.72 -0.35
CA VAL A 139 23.96 -9.90 0.30
C VAL A 139 24.04 -9.66 1.80
N LEU A 140 25.04 -10.26 2.47
CA LEU A 140 25.23 -10.13 3.92
C LEU A 140 25.64 -8.71 4.35
N ARG A 141 26.15 -7.87 3.44
CA ARG A 141 26.56 -6.49 3.79
C ARG A 141 25.38 -5.58 4.12
N TYR A 142 24.21 -5.83 3.53
CA TYR A 142 23.05 -4.95 3.71
C TYR A 142 22.23 -5.28 4.95
N THR A 143 22.38 -6.48 5.53
CA THR A 143 21.54 -6.95 6.66
C THR A 143 21.64 -6.04 7.89
N ASP A 144 22.83 -5.58 8.26
CA ASP A 144 23.02 -4.67 9.40
C ASP A 144 22.33 -3.32 9.19
N GLN A 145 22.43 -2.75 7.99
CA GLN A 145 21.78 -1.47 7.65
C GLN A 145 20.26 -1.58 7.69
N TRP A 146 19.74 -2.74 7.29
CA TRP A 146 18.31 -3.04 7.40
C TRP A 146 17.89 -3.24 8.86
N ARG A 147 18.69 -3.91 9.68
CA ARG A 147 18.41 -4.07 11.12
C ARG A 147 18.29 -2.71 11.79
N ASP A 148 19.22 -1.78 11.53
CA ASP A 148 19.18 -0.41 12.06
C ASP A 148 17.91 0.33 11.60
N TYR A 149 17.59 0.24 10.31
CA TYR A 149 16.42 0.89 9.72
C TYR A 149 15.10 0.36 10.28
N VAL A 150 14.95 -0.96 10.39
CA VAL A 150 13.77 -1.64 10.92
C VAL A 150 13.63 -1.41 12.43
N THR A 151 14.75 -1.35 13.16
CA THR A 151 14.74 -0.99 14.58
C THR A 151 14.28 0.45 14.77
N ARG A 152 14.78 1.40 13.97
CA ARG A 152 14.37 2.80 14.03
C ARG A 152 12.88 2.99 13.71
N GLN A 153 12.34 2.15 12.83
CA GLN A 153 10.92 2.06 12.50
C GLN A 153 10.04 1.58 13.68
N ALA A 154 10.64 1.05 14.75
CA ALA A 154 9.97 0.33 15.83
C ALA A 154 9.19 -0.91 15.35
N ARG A 155 9.67 -1.57 14.29
CA ARG A 155 9.14 -2.86 13.85
C ARG A 155 9.80 -3.97 14.66
N TRP A 156 9.00 -4.71 15.44
CA TRP A 156 9.47 -5.86 16.19
C TRP A 156 9.49 -7.11 15.31
N VAL A 157 10.69 -7.63 15.08
CA VAL A 157 10.98 -8.81 14.28
C VAL A 157 12.34 -9.37 14.71
N ASP A 158 12.47 -10.68 14.71
CA ASP A 158 13.70 -11.40 15.03
C ASP A 158 14.61 -11.44 13.80
N PHE A 159 15.83 -10.92 13.96
CA PHE A 159 16.88 -10.93 12.94
C PHE A 159 17.98 -11.95 13.25
N ASP A 160 17.94 -12.59 14.42
CA ASP A 160 18.96 -13.53 14.88
C ASP A 160 18.54 -14.97 14.53
N ASP A 161 17.24 -15.30 14.66
CA ASP A 161 16.62 -16.50 14.11
C ASP A 161 15.88 -16.18 12.79
N ASP A 162 16.58 -15.52 11.87
CA ASP A 162 16.06 -15.24 10.52
C ASP A 162 16.14 -16.48 9.62
N TYR A 163 15.49 -16.43 8.45
CA TYR A 163 15.69 -17.43 7.40
C TYR A 163 16.27 -16.78 6.14
N LYS A 164 17.17 -17.48 5.45
CA LYS A 164 17.74 -17.03 4.17
C LYS A 164 17.55 -18.09 3.12
N THR A 165 17.21 -17.69 1.90
CA THR A 165 17.08 -18.64 0.78
C THR A 165 18.39 -19.33 0.40
N LEU A 166 19.53 -18.84 0.90
CA LEU A 166 20.87 -19.44 0.72
C LEU A 166 21.23 -20.50 1.76
N ASP A 167 20.43 -20.65 2.82
CA ASP A 167 20.71 -21.60 3.89
C ASP A 167 20.47 -23.04 3.38
N LEU A 168 21.33 -23.97 3.80
CA LEU A 168 21.38 -25.33 3.26
C LEU A 168 20.05 -26.08 3.45
N ASP A 169 19.44 -25.94 4.63
CA ASP A 169 18.15 -26.52 5.01
C ASP A 169 17.00 -25.95 4.16
N TYR A 170 16.98 -24.63 3.94
CA TYR A 170 16.02 -23.99 3.05
C TYR A 170 16.14 -24.54 1.62
N MET A 171 17.35 -24.65 1.09
CA MET A 171 17.62 -25.19 -0.24
C MET A 171 17.23 -26.67 -0.37
N GLU A 172 17.42 -27.47 0.69
CA GLU A 172 16.98 -28.87 0.72
C GLU A 172 15.45 -28.98 0.63
N SER A 173 14.70 -28.13 1.34
CA SER A 173 13.24 -28.02 1.19
C SER A 173 12.81 -27.58 -0.20
N VAL A 174 13.54 -26.67 -0.85
CA VAL A 174 13.29 -26.27 -2.25
C VAL A 174 13.53 -27.44 -3.21
N MET A 175 14.58 -28.23 -2.98
CA MET A 175 14.87 -29.45 -3.72
C MET A 175 13.74 -30.48 -3.57
N TRP A 176 13.25 -30.69 -2.35
CA TRP A 176 12.08 -31.52 -2.07
C TRP A 176 10.84 -31.06 -2.83
N ALA A 177 10.58 -29.74 -2.86
CA ALA A 177 9.43 -29.18 -3.57
C ALA A 177 9.52 -29.48 -5.08
N PHE A 178 10.70 -29.28 -5.68
CA PHE A 178 10.93 -29.62 -7.08
C PHE A 178 10.67 -31.11 -7.35
N LYS A 179 11.26 -32.01 -6.55
CA LYS A 179 11.04 -33.46 -6.69
C LYS A 179 9.57 -33.83 -6.52
N SER A 180 8.88 -33.22 -5.55
CA SER A 180 7.45 -33.48 -5.31
C SER A 180 6.59 -33.08 -6.51
N LEU A 181 6.90 -31.96 -7.17
CA LEU A 181 6.22 -31.57 -8.39
C LEU A 181 6.56 -32.50 -9.57
N TRP A 182 7.80 -32.95 -9.67
CA TRP A 182 8.24 -33.94 -10.66
C TRP A 182 7.49 -35.27 -10.50
N ASP A 183 7.42 -35.81 -9.27
CA ASP A 183 6.73 -37.06 -8.95
C ASP A 183 5.21 -36.97 -9.25
N LYS A 184 4.63 -35.76 -9.13
CA LYS A 184 3.23 -35.46 -9.53
C LYS A 184 3.06 -35.24 -11.04
N GLY A 185 4.12 -35.30 -11.84
CA GLY A 185 4.08 -35.04 -13.28
C GLY A 185 3.76 -33.59 -13.64
N LEU A 186 4.04 -32.64 -12.72
CA LEU A 186 3.81 -31.21 -12.88
C LEU A 186 5.05 -30.45 -13.33
N VAL A 187 6.24 -31.06 -13.29
CA VAL A 187 7.47 -30.48 -13.83
C VAL A 187 7.85 -31.18 -15.14
N TYR A 188 8.27 -30.40 -16.14
CA TYR A 188 8.75 -30.94 -17.41
C TYR A 188 9.80 -30.00 -18.05
N GLU A 189 10.65 -30.56 -18.91
CA GLU A 189 11.52 -29.78 -19.79
C GLU A 189 10.78 -29.51 -21.12
N GLY A 190 10.80 -28.27 -21.58
CA GLY A 190 10.18 -27.88 -22.84
C GLY A 190 11.06 -26.92 -23.65
N PHE A 191 11.02 -27.09 -24.98
CA PHE A 191 11.63 -26.15 -25.91
C PHE A 191 10.59 -25.10 -26.32
N ARG A 192 10.70 -23.88 -25.79
CA ARG A 192 9.68 -22.82 -25.92
C ARG A 192 10.32 -21.49 -26.32
N VAL A 193 9.55 -20.65 -27.03
CA VAL A 193 9.92 -19.24 -27.21
C VAL A 193 9.61 -18.51 -25.93
N LEU A 194 10.66 -17.96 -25.31
CA LEU A 194 10.56 -17.16 -24.10
C LEU A 194 11.15 -15.78 -24.34
N TRP A 195 10.71 -14.81 -23.55
CA TRP A 195 11.45 -13.56 -23.43
C TRP A 195 12.83 -13.84 -22.85
N TYR A 196 13.85 -13.34 -23.52
CA TYR A 196 15.24 -13.67 -23.28
C TYR A 196 16.07 -12.40 -23.17
N CYS A 197 16.85 -12.30 -22.10
CA CYS A 197 17.79 -11.21 -21.90
C CYS A 197 19.14 -11.62 -22.48
N TRP A 198 19.48 -11.09 -23.66
CA TRP A 198 20.75 -11.38 -24.35
C TRP A 198 21.98 -10.84 -23.60
N ARG A 199 21.82 -9.85 -22.71
CA ARG A 199 22.89 -9.37 -21.81
C ARG A 199 23.11 -10.31 -20.62
N CYS A 200 22.02 -10.73 -19.96
CA CYS A 200 22.09 -11.65 -18.81
C CYS A 200 22.22 -13.12 -19.26
N GLU A 201 22.10 -13.39 -20.56
CA GLU A 201 22.14 -14.72 -21.17
C GLU A 201 21.17 -15.74 -20.52
N THR A 202 19.94 -15.32 -20.21
CA THR A 202 18.92 -16.17 -19.55
C THR A 202 17.49 -15.86 -20.02
N PRO A 203 16.59 -16.86 -20.09
CA PRO A 203 15.16 -16.63 -20.22
C PRO A 203 14.59 -15.96 -18.96
N LEU A 204 13.48 -15.26 -19.14
CA LEU A 204 12.67 -14.65 -18.10
C LEU A 204 11.25 -15.24 -18.13
N SER A 205 10.64 -15.33 -16.96
CA SER A 205 9.26 -15.81 -16.79
C SER A 205 8.21 -14.79 -17.26
N ASN A 206 6.98 -15.27 -17.47
CA ASN A 206 5.83 -14.41 -17.79
C ASN A 206 5.48 -13.41 -16.67
N THR A 207 5.82 -13.73 -15.43
CA THR A 207 5.66 -12.85 -14.27
C THR A 207 6.66 -11.70 -14.35
N GLU A 208 7.95 -12.01 -14.55
CA GLU A 208 9.01 -11.01 -14.67
C GLU A 208 8.83 -10.03 -15.84
N THR A 209 8.24 -10.50 -16.96
CA THR A 209 8.02 -9.65 -18.14
C THR A 209 6.79 -8.75 -18.03
N LYS A 210 5.98 -8.93 -17.00
CA LYS A 210 4.77 -8.13 -16.71
C LYS A 210 4.87 -7.37 -15.39
N MET A 211 6.08 -7.28 -14.83
CA MET A 211 6.41 -6.36 -13.75
C MET A 211 6.42 -4.90 -14.23
N ASP A 212 6.35 -3.98 -13.26
CA ASP A 212 6.39 -2.55 -13.54
C ASP A 212 7.68 -2.14 -14.28
N ASP A 213 7.58 -1.14 -15.16
CA ASP A 213 8.69 -0.53 -15.91
C ASP A 213 9.43 -1.46 -16.90
N VAL A 214 8.86 -2.63 -17.20
CA VAL A 214 9.34 -3.55 -18.25
C VAL A 214 9.05 -3.01 -19.63
N TYR A 215 7.81 -2.62 -19.92
CA TYR A 215 7.45 -2.02 -21.20
C TYR A 215 7.83 -0.54 -21.21
N ARG A 216 8.50 -0.12 -22.28
CA ARG A 216 8.97 1.25 -22.47
C ARG A 216 8.86 1.63 -23.94
N ASP A 217 8.49 2.87 -24.21
CA ASP A 217 8.45 3.37 -25.58
C ASP A 217 9.86 3.35 -26.18
N ARG A 218 9.94 2.80 -27.39
CA ARG A 218 11.16 2.68 -28.18
C ARG A 218 10.83 2.92 -29.65
N GLN A 219 11.80 3.49 -30.36
CA GLN A 219 11.76 3.59 -31.82
C GLN A 219 12.48 2.38 -32.43
N ASP A 220 11.80 1.66 -33.31
CA ASP A 220 12.36 0.52 -34.06
C ASP A 220 12.14 0.70 -35.56
N PRO A 221 13.02 0.12 -36.42
CA PRO A 221 12.79 0.11 -37.86
C PRO A 221 11.61 -0.80 -38.20
N ALA A 222 10.68 -0.30 -39.00
CA ALA A 222 9.62 -1.10 -39.61
C ALA A 222 9.84 -1.20 -41.12
N VAL A 223 9.75 -2.42 -41.64
CA VAL A 223 10.00 -2.70 -43.06
C VAL A 223 8.87 -3.50 -43.68
N THR A 224 8.52 -3.13 -44.90
CA THR A 224 7.68 -3.95 -45.78
C THR A 224 8.57 -4.64 -46.81
N VAL A 225 8.50 -5.96 -46.86
CA VAL A 225 9.33 -6.81 -47.73
C VAL A 225 8.44 -7.58 -48.69
N ALA A 226 8.84 -7.64 -49.96
CA ALA A 226 8.09 -8.32 -51.01
C ALA A 226 8.69 -9.70 -51.31
N MET A 227 8.02 -10.77 -50.86
CA MET A 227 8.40 -12.16 -51.08
C MET A 227 7.70 -12.74 -52.32
N ARG A 228 8.43 -13.38 -53.23
CA ARG A 228 7.85 -13.86 -54.50
C ARG A 228 7.24 -15.25 -54.32
N LEU A 229 5.94 -15.38 -54.60
CA LEU A 229 5.24 -16.67 -54.67
C LEU A 229 5.66 -17.44 -55.94
N GLU A 230 5.54 -18.76 -55.93
CA GLU A 230 5.76 -19.60 -57.13
C GLU A 230 4.82 -19.25 -58.29
N THR A 231 3.66 -18.65 -57.99
CA THR A 231 2.70 -18.13 -58.96
C THR A 231 3.11 -16.79 -59.59
N GLY A 232 4.18 -16.17 -59.10
CA GLY A 232 4.81 -14.98 -59.66
C GLY A 232 4.48 -13.67 -58.92
N GLU A 233 3.39 -13.61 -58.15
CA GLU A 233 3.06 -12.44 -57.33
C GLU A 233 4.06 -12.22 -56.19
N ARG A 234 4.17 -10.98 -55.75
CA ARG A 234 4.99 -10.54 -54.63
C ARG A 234 4.10 -10.30 -53.40
N ALA A 235 4.07 -11.25 -52.48
CA ALA A 235 3.39 -11.11 -51.20
C ALA A 235 4.12 -10.09 -50.33
N LEU A 236 3.40 -9.08 -49.85
CA LEU A 236 3.95 -8.04 -48.98
C LEU A 236 3.81 -8.47 -47.53
N ILE A 237 4.93 -8.64 -46.83
CA ILE A 237 4.96 -8.82 -45.37
C ILE A 237 5.46 -7.55 -44.71
N TRP A 238 5.10 -7.36 -43.44
CA TRP A 238 5.58 -6.25 -42.62
C TRP A 238 6.16 -6.76 -41.30
N THR A 239 7.24 -6.13 -40.84
CA THR A 239 7.86 -6.46 -39.55
C THR A 239 8.59 -5.26 -38.95
N THR A 240 8.58 -5.17 -37.61
CA THR A 240 9.41 -4.25 -36.80
C THR A 240 10.73 -4.87 -36.35
N THR A 241 10.96 -6.15 -36.69
CA THR A 241 12.17 -6.90 -36.32
C THR A 241 12.88 -7.45 -37.56
N PRO A 242 13.53 -6.60 -38.39
CA PRO A 242 14.23 -7.07 -39.59
C PRO A 242 15.21 -8.22 -39.32
N TRP A 243 15.84 -8.23 -38.15
CA TRP A 243 16.75 -9.29 -37.71
C TRP A 243 16.16 -10.71 -37.67
N THR A 244 14.83 -10.88 -37.66
CA THR A 244 14.21 -12.22 -37.72
C THR A 244 13.99 -12.72 -39.15
N LEU A 245 14.17 -11.87 -40.17
CA LEU A 245 13.98 -12.22 -41.59
C LEU A 245 14.98 -13.28 -42.11
N PRO A 246 16.27 -13.29 -41.71
CA PRO A 246 17.20 -14.38 -42.06
C PRO A 246 16.71 -15.78 -41.66
N SER A 247 15.84 -15.88 -40.65
CA SER A 247 15.24 -17.11 -40.15
C SER A 247 13.76 -17.29 -40.55
N ASN A 248 13.32 -16.63 -41.61
CA ASN A 248 11.97 -16.83 -42.15
C ASN A 248 11.77 -18.30 -42.55
N LEU A 249 10.69 -18.93 -42.07
CA LEU A 249 10.31 -20.30 -42.46
C LEU A 249 8.88 -20.42 -42.97
N ALA A 250 8.02 -19.43 -42.74
CA ALA A 250 6.66 -19.39 -43.30
C ALA A 250 6.13 -17.96 -43.45
N MET A 251 4.97 -17.83 -44.07
CA MET A 251 4.12 -16.64 -43.95
C MET A 251 2.77 -17.07 -43.40
N ALA A 252 2.06 -16.19 -42.68
CA ALA A 252 0.74 -16.47 -42.17
C ALA A 252 -0.30 -15.46 -42.67
N VAL A 253 -1.50 -15.97 -42.92
CA VAL A 253 -2.69 -15.20 -43.32
C VAL A 253 -3.89 -15.64 -42.48
N HIS A 254 -4.83 -14.73 -42.26
CA HIS A 254 -6.10 -15.07 -41.63
C HIS A 254 -7.02 -15.71 -42.67
N PRO A 255 -7.61 -16.91 -42.44
CA PRO A 255 -8.40 -17.62 -43.44
C PRO A 255 -9.57 -16.81 -44.02
N ASP A 256 -10.26 -16.05 -43.15
CA ASP A 256 -11.46 -15.28 -43.51
C ASP A 256 -11.19 -13.85 -44.00
N VAL A 257 -9.92 -13.40 -44.07
CA VAL A 257 -9.60 -12.05 -44.56
C VAL A 257 -9.55 -12.06 -46.10
N GLU A 258 -10.06 -10.99 -46.71
CA GLU A 258 -9.97 -10.76 -48.15
C GLU A 258 -8.61 -10.16 -48.54
N TYR A 259 -7.98 -10.76 -49.54
CA TYR A 259 -6.70 -10.38 -50.11
C TYR A 259 -6.85 -10.02 -51.58
N VAL A 260 -6.04 -9.06 -52.03
CA VAL A 260 -6.05 -8.55 -53.40
C VAL A 260 -4.68 -8.65 -54.03
N THR A 261 -4.65 -9.03 -55.30
CA THR A 261 -3.48 -8.89 -56.15
C THR A 261 -3.62 -7.62 -56.99
N VAL A 262 -2.66 -6.71 -56.87
CA VAL A 262 -2.63 -5.42 -57.58
C VAL A 262 -1.46 -5.39 -58.57
N GLU A 263 -1.73 -4.97 -59.79
CA GLU A 263 -0.69 -4.77 -60.80
C GLU A 263 -0.11 -3.35 -60.71
N HIS A 264 1.21 -3.22 -60.54
CA HIS A 264 1.91 -1.93 -60.48
C HIS A 264 3.28 -2.05 -61.13
N GLU A 265 3.59 -1.14 -62.07
CA GLU A 265 4.86 -1.10 -62.82
C GLU A 265 5.28 -2.45 -63.44
N GLY A 266 4.31 -3.25 -63.88
CA GLY A 266 4.55 -4.56 -64.51
C GLY A 266 4.78 -5.72 -63.53
N GLU A 267 4.67 -5.49 -62.23
CA GLU A 267 4.72 -6.52 -61.17
C GLU A 267 3.35 -6.66 -60.50
N ARG A 268 3.11 -7.81 -59.85
CA ARG A 268 1.88 -8.11 -59.10
C ARG A 268 2.18 -8.18 -57.62
N TYR A 269 1.43 -7.44 -56.80
CA TYR A 269 1.60 -7.38 -55.35
C TYR A 269 0.38 -7.92 -54.62
N LEU A 270 0.60 -8.77 -53.62
CA LEU A 270 -0.46 -9.39 -52.81
C LEU A 270 -0.43 -8.83 -51.38
N LEU A 271 -1.57 -8.34 -50.91
CA LEU A 271 -1.81 -7.84 -49.54
C LEU A 271 -3.30 -7.89 -49.21
N ALA A 272 -3.67 -7.70 -47.93
CA ALA A 272 -5.08 -7.62 -47.54
C ALA A 272 -5.77 -6.39 -48.16
N GLU A 273 -7.00 -6.55 -48.65
CA GLU A 273 -7.74 -5.47 -49.33
C GLU A 273 -7.87 -4.22 -48.45
N ALA A 274 -8.15 -4.44 -47.16
CA ALA A 274 -8.27 -3.38 -46.15
C ALA A 274 -6.98 -2.56 -45.96
N ARG A 275 -5.82 -3.11 -46.31
CA ARG A 275 -4.52 -2.43 -46.20
C ARG A 275 -4.11 -1.71 -47.48
N LEU A 276 -4.83 -1.88 -48.59
CA LEU A 276 -4.41 -1.36 -49.90
C LEU A 276 -4.21 0.16 -49.88
N ALA A 277 -5.14 0.90 -49.29
CA ALA A 277 -5.06 2.36 -49.19
C ALA A 277 -3.83 2.85 -48.40
N HIS A 278 -3.36 2.08 -47.41
CA HIS A 278 -2.18 2.44 -46.63
C HIS A 278 -0.88 2.44 -47.47
N TYR A 279 -0.86 1.66 -48.56
CA TYR A 279 0.26 1.52 -49.48
C TYR A 279 0.07 2.33 -50.77
N ALA A 280 -0.81 3.34 -50.79
CA ALA A 280 -1.04 4.19 -51.96
C ALA A 280 0.24 4.91 -52.44
N ARG A 281 1.18 5.22 -51.52
CA ARG A 281 2.47 5.82 -51.87
C ARG A 281 3.34 4.87 -52.69
N GLU A 282 3.36 3.58 -52.33
CA GLU A 282 4.20 2.56 -52.96
C GLU A 282 3.52 1.91 -54.17
N LEU A 283 2.20 1.81 -54.17
CA LEU A 283 1.42 1.10 -55.19
C LEU A 283 0.59 2.02 -56.10
N GLY A 284 0.54 3.33 -55.82
CA GLY A 284 -0.24 4.36 -56.53
C GLY A 284 -1.64 4.59 -55.91
N GLU A 285 -2.13 5.84 -55.97
CA GLU A 285 -3.46 6.23 -55.47
C GLU A 285 -4.62 5.52 -56.21
N ASP A 286 -4.38 5.13 -57.47
CA ASP A 286 -5.29 4.37 -58.33
C ASP A 286 -5.16 2.84 -58.15
N ALA A 287 -4.41 2.36 -57.15
CA ALA A 287 -4.16 0.93 -56.94
C ALA A 287 -5.44 0.08 -56.85
N ALA A 288 -6.54 0.65 -56.33
CA ALA A 288 -7.84 -0.03 -56.28
C ALA A 288 -8.44 -0.32 -57.68
N GLU A 289 -8.10 0.48 -58.69
CA GLU A 289 -8.53 0.29 -60.08
C GLU A 289 -7.69 -0.77 -60.81
N ARG A 290 -6.49 -1.09 -60.27
CA ARG A 290 -5.53 -2.06 -60.81
C ARG A 290 -5.56 -3.41 -60.08
N ILE A 291 -6.63 -3.72 -59.36
CA ILE A 291 -6.85 -5.04 -58.75
C ILE A 291 -7.13 -6.06 -59.86
N VAL A 292 -6.25 -7.05 -60.00
CA VAL A 292 -6.33 -8.11 -61.02
C VAL A 292 -6.87 -9.43 -60.49
N ALA A 293 -6.85 -9.64 -59.17
CA ALA A 293 -7.46 -10.80 -58.52
C ALA A 293 -7.89 -10.48 -57.08
N ARG A 294 -8.90 -11.21 -56.59
CA ARG A 294 -9.33 -11.24 -55.19
C ARG A 294 -9.40 -12.69 -54.71
N CYS A 295 -9.06 -12.92 -53.45
CA CYS A 295 -9.14 -14.23 -52.84
C CYS A 295 -9.23 -14.12 -51.31
N THR A 296 -9.77 -15.14 -50.68
CA THR A 296 -9.74 -15.28 -49.22
C THR A 296 -8.36 -15.77 -48.77
N GLY A 297 -8.01 -15.58 -47.50
CA GLY A 297 -6.80 -16.18 -46.93
C GLY A 297 -6.78 -17.69 -47.04
N ALA A 298 -7.94 -18.35 -46.96
CA ALA A 298 -8.09 -19.79 -47.16
C ALA A 298 -7.60 -20.24 -48.56
N ASP A 299 -7.79 -19.43 -49.60
CA ASP A 299 -7.34 -19.71 -50.97
C ASP A 299 -5.81 -19.56 -51.17
N LEU A 300 -5.13 -18.98 -50.18
CA LEU A 300 -3.67 -18.76 -50.19
C LEU A 300 -2.91 -19.88 -49.47
N LEU A 301 -3.57 -20.69 -48.66
CA LEU A 301 -2.93 -21.69 -47.81
C LEU A 301 -2.13 -22.73 -48.63
N GLY A 302 -0.94 -23.03 -48.15
CA GLY A 302 -0.03 -24.00 -48.76
C GLY A 302 0.75 -23.49 -49.98
N ARG A 303 0.45 -22.29 -50.51
CA ARG A 303 1.24 -21.68 -51.59
C ARG A 303 2.67 -21.45 -51.14
N ARG A 304 3.62 -21.80 -52.01
CA ARG A 304 5.06 -21.69 -51.75
C ARG A 304 5.63 -20.37 -52.26
N TYR A 305 6.72 -19.94 -51.65
CA TYR A 305 7.39 -18.68 -51.96
C TYR A 305 8.92 -18.78 -51.81
N SER A 306 9.63 -17.81 -52.39
CA SER A 306 11.07 -17.63 -52.19
C SER A 306 11.32 -16.73 -50.98
N PRO A 307 12.04 -17.20 -49.94
CA PRO A 307 12.36 -16.38 -48.76
C PRO A 307 13.25 -15.18 -49.12
N PRO A 308 13.30 -14.15 -48.25
CA PRO A 308 14.16 -12.98 -48.47
C PRO A 308 15.67 -13.31 -48.42
N PHE A 309 16.04 -14.40 -47.75
CA PHE A 309 17.39 -14.94 -47.65
C PHE A 309 17.36 -16.45 -47.85
N ASP A 310 18.39 -17.02 -48.47
CA ASP A 310 18.44 -18.44 -48.84
C ASP A 310 19.15 -19.34 -47.81
N PHE A 311 19.53 -18.80 -46.64
CA PHE A 311 20.28 -19.52 -45.60
C PHE A 311 19.65 -20.86 -45.17
N PHE A 312 18.32 -20.92 -45.14
CA PHE A 312 17.56 -22.12 -44.76
C PHE A 312 16.68 -22.64 -45.91
N ALA A 313 16.97 -22.27 -47.16
CA ALA A 313 16.24 -22.78 -48.31
C ALA A 313 16.31 -24.32 -48.35
N GLY A 314 15.17 -24.96 -48.57
CA GLY A 314 15.05 -26.42 -48.53
C GLY A 314 14.75 -27.03 -47.16
N TRP A 315 14.55 -26.21 -46.12
CA TRP A 315 14.09 -26.70 -44.81
C TRP A 315 12.74 -27.42 -44.92
N GLU A 316 12.58 -28.51 -44.15
CA GLU A 316 11.43 -29.40 -44.27
C GLU A 316 10.11 -28.66 -43.97
N ASN A 317 9.10 -28.87 -44.82
CA ASN A 317 7.77 -28.24 -44.76
C ASN A 317 7.72 -26.68 -44.78
N ALA A 318 8.87 -26.01 -44.88
CA ALA A 318 8.99 -24.56 -44.82
C ALA A 318 8.65 -23.84 -46.15
N HIS A 319 8.70 -22.51 -46.10
CA HIS A 319 8.52 -21.56 -47.19
C HIS A 319 7.16 -21.69 -47.89
N ARG A 320 6.10 -21.80 -47.07
CA ARG A 320 4.71 -21.82 -47.50
C ARG A 320 3.84 -20.89 -46.66
N ILE A 321 2.66 -20.56 -47.19
CA ILE A 321 1.65 -19.78 -46.47
C ILE A 321 0.85 -20.71 -45.54
N LEU A 322 0.69 -20.30 -44.28
CA LEU A 322 -0.01 -21.01 -43.20
C LEU A 322 -1.23 -20.21 -42.73
N ALA A 323 -2.17 -20.89 -42.11
CA ALA A 323 -3.33 -20.26 -41.49
C ALA A 323 -2.98 -19.78 -40.09
N ALA A 324 -3.38 -18.56 -39.74
CA ALA A 324 -3.26 -18.04 -38.39
C ALA A 324 -4.37 -17.04 -38.06
N ASP A 325 -5.14 -17.34 -37.02
CA ASP A 325 -6.32 -16.56 -36.64
C ASP A 325 -5.96 -15.25 -35.91
N TYR A 326 -4.71 -15.08 -35.47
CA TYR A 326 -4.24 -13.85 -34.83
C TYR A 326 -3.85 -12.76 -35.84
N VAL A 327 -3.80 -13.08 -37.14
CA VAL A 327 -3.44 -12.10 -38.18
C VAL A 327 -4.58 -11.10 -38.36
N THR A 328 -4.30 -9.81 -38.20
CA THR A 328 -5.28 -8.72 -38.35
C THR A 328 -4.97 -7.83 -39.56
N THR A 329 -5.88 -6.89 -39.84
CA THR A 329 -5.72 -5.84 -40.87
C THR A 329 -5.64 -4.42 -40.28
N GLU A 330 -5.41 -4.32 -38.96
CA GLU A 330 -5.25 -3.03 -38.29
C GLU A 330 -3.91 -2.37 -38.64
N ASP A 331 -2.84 -3.18 -38.71
CA ASP A 331 -1.47 -2.76 -39.03
C ASP A 331 -0.81 -3.67 -40.08
N GLY A 332 0.37 -3.25 -40.56
CA GLY A 332 1.16 -4.01 -41.54
C GLY A 332 0.45 -4.18 -42.89
N THR A 333 0.45 -5.41 -43.42
CA THR A 333 -0.07 -5.77 -44.76
C THR A 333 -1.21 -6.79 -44.73
N GLY A 334 -1.51 -7.35 -43.56
CA GLY A 334 -2.36 -8.54 -43.40
C GLY A 334 -1.69 -9.87 -43.77
N ILE A 335 -0.38 -9.87 -44.07
CA ILE A 335 0.43 -11.08 -44.24
C ILE A 335 1.62 -10.97 -43.28
N VAL A 336 1.77 -11.95 -42.40
CA VAL A 336 2.79 -11.95 -41.34
C VAL A 336 3.94 -12.87 -41.72
N HIS A 337 5.18 -12.39 -41.61
CA HIS A 337 6.37 -13.25 -41.70
C HIS A 337 6.49 -14.10 -40.44
N ILE A 338 6.87 -15.37 -40.60
CA ILE A 338 6.96 -16.34 -39.50
C ILE A 338 8.41 -16.80 -39.31
N ALA A 339 8.96 -16.53 -38.14
CA ALA A 339 10.27 -17.00 -37.68
C ALA A 339 10.10 -17.72 -36.33
N PRO A 340 9.90 -19.05 -36.34
CA PRO A 340 9.36 -19.79 -35.19
C PRO A 340 10.29 -19.89 -33.98
N ALA A 341 11.56 -19.54 -34.12
CA ALA A 341 12.47 -19.42 -33.00
C ALA A 341 12.32 -18.09 -32.22
N PHE A 342 11.60 -17.10 -32.75
CA PHE A 342 11.60 -15.73 -32.24
C PHE A 342 10.19 -15.14 -32.08
N GLY A 343 9.15 -15.99 -32.18
CA GLY A 343 7.75 -15.65 -31.95
C GLY A 343 7.00 -16.81 -31.27
N GLU A 344 6.30 -16.58 -30.16
CA GLU A 344 5.50 -17.63 -29.50
C GLU A 344 4.37 -18.14 -30.40
N GLU A 345 3.64 -17.23 -31.03
CA GLU A 345 2.57 -17.54 -31.99
C GLU A 345 3.14 -18.18 -33.27
N ASP A 346 4.27 -17.67 -33.76
CA ASP A 346 5.02 -18.24 -34.89
C ASP A 346 5.37 -19.71 -34.64
N LYS A 347 5.87 -20.03 -33.43
CA LYS A 347 6.17 -21.41 -33.04
C LYS A 347 4.91 -22.27 -33.01
N ALA A 348 3.81 -21.78 -32.44
CA ALA A 348 2.57 -22.55 -32.37
C ALA A 348 2.02 -22.91 -33.77
N VAL A 349 2.05 -21.96 -34.72
CA VAL A 349 1.59 -22.18 -36.10
C VAL A 349 2.51 -23.14 -36.85
N THR A 350 3.82 -23.04 -36.66
CA THR A 350 4.81 -23.93 -37.32
C THR A 350 4.86 -25.33 -36.73
N ASP A 351 4.70 -25.48 -35.42
CA ASP A 351 4.57 -26.78 -34.73
C ASP A 351 3.39 -27.57 -35.33
N ALA A 352 2.23 -26.93 -35.49
CA ALA A 352 1.05 -27.54 -36.12
C ALA A 352 1.27 -27.92 -37.59
N ALA A 353 2.19 -27.22 -38.26
CA ALA A 353 2.56 -27.43 -39.65
C ALA A 353 3.73 -28.43 -39.83
N GLY A 354 4.32 -28.94 -38.74
CA GLY A 354 5.49 -29.82 -38.77
C GLY A 354 6.74 -29.14 -39.33
N ILE A 355 6.96 -27.88 -38.98
CA ILE A 355 8.14 -27.09 -39.36
C ILE A 355 9.00 -26.87 -38.11
N ASP A 356 10.17 -27.50 -38.06
CA ASP A 356 11.10 -27.35 -36.94
C ASP A 356 11.75 -25.95 -36.95
N PRO A 357 11.92 -25.29 -35.80
CA PRO A 357 12.52 -23.97 -35.72
C PRO A 357 14.04 -23.99 -35.90
N VAL A 358 14.58 -23.00 -36.60
CA VAL A 358 16.01 -22.70 -36.68
C VAL A 358 16.38 -21.56 -35.73
N VAL A 359 17.45 -21.69 -34.95
CA VAL A 359 17.88 -20.68 -33.97
C VAL A 359 19.29 -20.15 -34.31
N PRO A 360 19.45 -19.35 -35.37
CA PRO A 360 20.77 -18.86 -35.81
C PRO A 360 21.31 -17.72 -34.94
N VAL A 361 20.96 -17.71 -33.65
CA VAL A 361 21.30 -16.67 -32.68
C VAL A 361 21.78 -17.32 -31.38
N ASP A 362 23.00 -17.00 -30.98
CA ASP A 362 23.65 -17.52 -29.78
C ASP A 362 23.04 -16.97 -28.46
N SER A 363 23.59 -17.36 -27.32
CA SER A 363 23.13 -16.87 -26.00
C SER A 363 23.32 -15.38 -25.78
N ARG A 364 24.12 -14.70 -26.61
CA ARG A 364 24.40 -13.26 -26.55
C ARG A 364 23.54 -12.44 -27.49
N GLY A 365 22.58 -13.07 -28.16
CA GLY A 365 21.79 -12.40 -29.17
C GLY A 365 22.64 -12.01 -30.38
N ARG A 366 23.67 -12.80 -30.73
CA ARG A 366 24.50 -12.60 -31.92
C ARG A 366 24.27 -13.70 -32.94
N PHE A 367 24.35 -13.37 -34.23
CA PHE A 367 24.19 -14.37 -35.28
C PHE A 367 25.32 -15.41 -35.26
N THR A 368 24.96 -16.68 -35.48
CA THR A 368 25.90 -17.80 -35.60
C THR A 368 26.46 -17.91 -37.03
N SER A 369 27.38 -18.85 -37.25
CA SER A 369 27.92 -19.17 -38.58
C SER A 369 26.86 -19.68 -39.57
N GLU A 370 25.64 -19.99 -39.12
CA GLU A 370 24.51 -20.36 -39.99
C GLU A 370 24.00 -19.16 -40.80
N VAL A 371 24.32 -17.93 -40.39
CA VAL A 371 24.01 -16.69 -41.12
C VAL A 371 25.31 -15.89 -41.34
N PRO A 372 26.19 -16.34 -42.25
CA PRO A 372 27.56 -15.84 -42.36
C PRO A 372 27.72 -14.32 -42.55
N PRO A 373 26.87 -13.61 -43.33
CA PRO A 373 27.03 -12.16 -43.52
C PRO A 373 26.93 -11.34 -42.24
N TYR A 374 26.23 -11.86 -41.22
CA TYR A 374 25.96 -11.16 -39.97
C TYR A 374 26.62 -11.85 -38.76
N GLU A 375 27.43 -12.90 -38.98
CA GLU A 375 28.05 -13.69 -37.93
C GLU A 375 28.76 -12.82 -36.89
N GLY A 376 28.45 -13.05 -35.61
CA GLY A 376 29.01 -12.31 -34.48
C GLY A 376 28.40 -10.93 -34.23
N GLN A 377 27.53 -10.41 -35.11
CA GLN A 377 26.83 -9.14 -34.89
C GLN A 377 25.62 -9.33 -33.96
N GLN A 378 25.39 -8.37 -33.06
CA GLN A 378 24.20 -8.37 -32.21
C GLN A 378 22.95 -8.08 -33.05
N VAL A 379 21.84 -8.77 -32.79
CA VAL A 379 20.64 -8.75 -33.65
C VAL A 379 20.07 -7.35 -33.93
N PHE A 380 20.06 -6.43 -32.97
CA PHE A 380 19.60 -5.05 -33.18
C PHE A 380 20.58 -4.24 -34.03
N GLU A 381 21.89 -4.47 -33.88
CA GLU A 381 22.94 -3.82 -34.69
C GLU A 381 22.87 -4.29 -36.15
N ALA A 382 22.61 -5.59 -36.35
CA ALA A 382 22.49 -6.22 -37.67
C ALA A 382 21.31 -5.70 -38.50
N ASN A 383 20.26 -5.13 -37.88
CA ASN A 383 19.11 -4.57 -38.60
C ASN A 383 19.52 -3.63 -39.74
N LYS A 384 20.53 -2.77 -39.52
CA LYS A 384 20.98 -1.81 -40.55
C LYS A 384 21.53 -2.51 -41.79
N GLU A 385 22.29 -3.58 -41.61
CA GLU A 385 22.89 -4.35 -42.71
C GLU A 385 21.85 -5.20 -43.41
N ILE A 386 20.96 -5.83 -42.66
CA ILE A 386 19.83 -6.61 -43.20
C ILE A 386 18.95 -5.72 -44.09
N ILE A 387 18.58 -4.52 -43.63
CA ILE A 387 17.78 -3.57 -44.42
C ILE A 387 18.54 -3.14 -45.69
N ARG A 388 19.85 -2.90 -45.60
CA ARG A 388 20.69 -2.57 -46.77
C ARG A 388 20.67 -3.70 -47.79
N ASP A 389 20.79 -4.94 -47.36
CA ASP A 389 20.88 -6.10 -48.24
C ASP A 389 19.52 -6.42 -48.87
N LEU A 390 18.41 -6.27 -48.13
CA LEU A 390 17.04 -6.34 -48.69
C LEU A 390 16.80 -5.28 -49.76
N LYS A 391 17.32 -4.06 -49.56
CA LYS A 391 17.25 -2.99 -50.55
C LYS A 391 18.10 -3.30 -51.79
N ALA A 392 19.31 -3.83 -51.60
CA ALA A 392 20.19 -4.22 -52.70
C ALA A 392 19.59 -5.36 -53.54
N ALA A 393 18.86 -6.28 -52.91
CA ALA A 393 18.12 -7.36 -53.56
C ALA A 393 16.79 -6.90 -54.21
N GLY A 394 16.40 -5.62 -54.07
CA GLY A 394 15.13 -5.10 -54.59
C GLY A 394 13.88 -5.65 -53.89
N LEU A 395 14.03 -6.20 -52.69
CA LEU A 395 12.95 -6.81 -51.90
C LEU A 395 12.29 -5.82 -50.95
N LEU A 396 12.98 -4.75 -50.55
CA LEU A 396 12.47 -3.72 -49.66
C LEU A 396 11.49 -2.78 -50.38
N VAL A 397 10.22 -2.78 -49.96
CA VAL A 397 9.15 -1.93 -50.51
C VAL A 397 9.04 -0.62 -49.73
N ARG A 398 9.07 -0.71 -48.40
CA ARG A 398 8.95 0.45 -47.50
C ARG A 398 9.87 0.29 -46.31
N HIS A 399 10.42 1.40 -45.83
CA HIS A 399 11.21 1.50 -44.61
C HIS A 399 10.81 2.75 -43.86
N GLU A 400 10.37 2.57 -42.61
CA GLU A 400 9.91 3.62 -41.72
C GLU A 400 10.39 3.38 -40.28
N THR A 401 10.17 4.37 -39.43
CA THR A 401 10.41 4.25 -37.98
C THR A 401 9.07 4.06 -37.29
N TYR A 402 8.99 3.09 -36.38
CA TYR A 402 7.79 2.77 -35.63
C TYR A 402 8.04 2.97 -34.13
N ASP A 403 7.19 3.80 -33.51
CA ASP A 403 7.25 4.13 -32.09
C ASP A 403 6.22 3.30 -31.34
N HIS A 404 6.68 2.45 -30.42
CA HIS A 404 5.81 1.54 -29.68
C HIS A 404 6.37 1.11 -28.33
N PRO A 405 5.52 0.67 -27.39
CA PRO A 405 5.96 0.09 -26.14
C PRO A 405 6.61 -1.29 -26.36
N TYR A 406 7.89 -1.41 -26.00
CA TYR A 406 8.70 -2.63 -26.15
C TYR A 406 9.22 -3.15 -24.80
N PRO A 407 9.29 -4.47 -24.58
CA PRO A 407 9.73 -5.03 -23.31
C PRO A 407 11.25 -4.96 -23.14
N HIS A 408 11.67 -4.54 -21.94
CA HIS A 408 13.05 -4.43 -21.50
C HIS A 408 13.28 -5.26 -20.24
N CYS A 409 14.48 -5.79 -20.07
CA CYS A 409 14.85 -6.50 -18.86
C CYS A 409 14.64 -5.61 -17.64
N TRP A 410 13.78 -6.04 -16.72
CA TRP A 410 13.43 -5.30 -15.51
C TRP A 410 14.64 -4.94 -14.63
N ARG A 411 15.74 -5.71 -14.75
CA ARG A 411 17.01 -5.48 -14.03
C ARG A 411 18.01 -4.69 -14.85
N CYS A 412 18.49 -5.23 -15.97
CA CYS A 412 19.60 -4.61 -16.71
C CYS A 412 19.16 -3.50 -17.68
N ARG A 413 17.84 -3.31 -17.85
CA ARG A 413 17.17 -2.29 -18.68
C ARG A 413 17.42 -2.38 -20.19
N ASN A 414 18.11 -3.42 -20.68
CA ASN A 414 18.27 -3.66 -22.12
C ASN A 414 16.98 -4.24 -22.74
N PRO A 415 16.71 -3.96 -24.02
CA PRO A 415 15.58 -4.55 -24.73
C PRO A 415 15.70 -6.06 -24.79
N LEU A 416 14.58 -6.76 -24.55
CA LEU A 416 14.51 -8.22 -24.62
C LEU A 416 14.37 -8.68 -26.06
N ILE A 417 14.70 -9.95 -26.31
CA ILE A 417 14.31 -10.64 -27.54
C ILE A 417 13.42 -11.82 -27.16
N GLN A 418 12.54 -12.24 -28.05
CA GLN A 418 11.98 -13.59 -27.94
C GLN A 418 12.97 -14.56 -28.54
N ARG A 419 13.22 -15.70 -27.89
CA ARG A 419 14.14 -16.74 -28.37
C ARG A 419 13.69 -18.11 -27.90
N ALA A 420 13.73 -19.10 -28.79
CA ALA A 420 13.49 -20.49 -28.48
C ALA A 420 14.66 -21.05 -27.67
N VAL A 421 14.35 -21.53 -26.47
CA VAL A 421 15.33 -22.13 -25.54
C VAL A 421 14.68 -23.32 -24.81
N SER A 422 15.50 -24.29 -24.42
CA SER A 422 15.08 -25.30 -23.45
C SER A 422 14.94 -24.66 -22.08
N SER A 423 13.87 -24.98 -21.38
CA SER A 423 13.59 -24.50 -20.03
C SER A 423 12.83 -25.57 -19.27
N TRP A 424 12.98 -25.57 -17.95
CA TRP A 424 12.13 -26.34 -17.04
C TRP A 424 10.89 -25.55 -16.68
N PHE A 425 9.75 -26.21 -16.62
CA PHE A 425 8.44 -25.60 -16.37
C PHE A 425 7.69 -26.30 -15.26
N VAL A 426 6.91 -25.51 -14.49
CA VAL A 426 5.77 -26.02 -13.73
C VAL A 426 4.51 -25.89 -14.60
N ALA A 427 3.77 -27.00 -14.75
CA ALA A 427 2.57 -27.13 -15.57
C ALA A 427 1.32 -26.48 -14.93
N VAL A 428 1.42 -25.17 -14.62
CA VAL A 428 0.39 -24.37 -13.95
C VAL A 428 -0.97 -24.46 -14.65
N THR A 429 -0.98 -24.57 -15.98
CA THR A 429 -2.22 -24.69 -16.76
C THR A 429 -3.07 -25.88 -16.35
N ARG A 430 -2.48 -26.96 -15.82
CA ARG A 430 -3.22 -28.17 -15.39
C ARG A 430 -4.05 -27.99 -14.11
N PHE A 431 -3.71 -27.02 -13.27
CA PHE A 431 -4.41 -26.76 -11.99
C PHE A 431 -4.85 -25.30 -11.85
N ARG A 432 -4.90 -24.56 -12.96
CA ARG A 432 -5.28 -23.14 -12.99
C ARG A 432 -6.67 -22.88 -12.43
N GLU A 433 -7.66 -23.68 -12.82
CA GLU A 433 -9.03 -23.55 -12.32
C GLU A 433 -9.07 -23.76 -10.80
N ARG A 434 -8.29 -24.72 -10.29
CA ARG A 434 -8.17 -24.97 -8.86
C ARG A 434 -7.55 -23.78 -8.11
N MET A 435 -6.57 -23.10 -8.68
CA MET A 435 -6.05 -21.86 -8.07
C MET A 435 -7.12 -20.77 -7.96
N VAL A 436 -7.96 -20.61 -9.00
CA VAL A 436 -9.06 -19.63 -8.99
C VAL A 436 -10.08 -19.97 -7.90
N GLU A 437 -10.45 -21.25 -7.75
CA GLU A 437 -11.34 -21.71 -6.68
C GLU A 437 -10.77 -21.45 -5.29
N LEU A 438 -9.51 -21.84 -5.05
CA LEU A 438 -8.86 -21.67 -3.75
C LEU A 438 -8.68 -20.18 -3.39
N ASN A 439 -8.47 -19.30 -4.38
CA ASN A 439 -8.39 -17.86 -4.18
C ASN A 439 -9.69 -17.27 -3.60
N GLN A 440 -10.85 -17.88 -3.84
CA GLN A 440 -12.12 -17.41 -3.28
C GLN A 440 -12.22 -17.60 -1.76
N GLN A 441 -11.35 -18.44 -1.17
CA GLN A 441 -11.26 -18.68 0.27
C GLN A 441 -10.34 -17.68 0.98
N ILE A 442 -9.67 -16.80 0.23
CA ILE A 442 -8.72 -15.83 0.75
C ILE A 442 -9.44 -14.49 0.96
N ASP A 443 -9.23 -13.89 2.13
CA ASP A 443 -9.73 -12.57 2.47
C ASP A 443 -8.74 -11.49 2.00
N TRP A 444 -9.09 -10.83 0.89
CA TRP A 444 -8.28 -9.76 0.30
C TRP A 444 -8.68 -8.38 0.82
N VAL A 445 -7.69 -7.59 1.20
CA VAL A 445 -7.83 -6.17 1.52
C VAL A 445 -6.95 -5.37 0.55
N PRO A 446 -7.54 -4.59 -0.37
CA PRO A 446 -8.97 -4.44 -0.62
C PRO A 446 -9.58 -5.58 -1.43
N SER A 447 -10.88 -5.84 -1.22
CA SER A 447 -11.58 -7.04 -1.72
C SER A 447 -11.64 -7.15 -3.25
N GLN A 448 -11.64 -6.03 -3.98
CA GLN A 448 -11.68 -6.06 -5.45
C GLN A 448 -10.47 -6.72 -6.10
N ILE A 449 -9.35 -6.91 -5.38
CA ILE A 449 -8.16 -7.58 -5.94
C ILE A 449 -8.42 -9.07 -6.18
N ARG A 450 -9.21 -9.70 -5.31
CA ARG A 450 -9.56 -11.13 -5.37
C ARG A 450 -10.12 -11.52 -6.72
N ASP A 451 -11.14 -10.80 -7.17
CA ASP A 451 -11.88 -11.07 -8.42
C ASP A 451 -11.35 -10.21 -9.60
N GLY A 452 -10.57 -9.17 -9.30
CA GLY A 452 -9.94 -8.26 -10.26
C GLY A 452 -8.50 -8.65 -10.60
N GLN A 453 -7.54 -7.86 -10.13
CA GLN A 453 -6.13 -7.97 -10.53
C GLN A 453 -5.54 -9.37 -10.37
N PHE A 454 -5.81 -10.05 -9.25
CA PHE A 454 -5.27 -11.39 -8.98
C PHE A 454 -6.13 -12.49 -9.62
N GLY A 455 -7.46 -12.45 -9.44
CA GLY A 455 -8.37 -13.43 -10.05
C GLY A 455 -8.22 -13.52 -11.57
N LYS A 456 -8.19 -12.37 -12.27
CA LYS A 456 -7.98 -12.32 -13.73
C LYS A 456 -6.59 -12.79 -14.14
N TRP A 457 -5.58 -12.56 -13.30
CA TRP A 457 -4.24 -13.09 -13.53
C TRP A 457 -4.23 -14.62 -13.46
N LEU A 458 -4.89 -15.20 -12.45
CA LEU A 458 -5.03 -16.65 -12.30
C LEU A 458 -5.81 -17.28 -13.46
N GLU A 459 -6.94 -16.70 -13.87
CA GLU A 459 -7.74 -17.18 -15.02
C GLU A 459 -6.91 -17.32 -16.31
N GLY A 460 -5.95 -16.43 -16.52
CA GLY A 460 -5.05 -16.39 -17.68
C GLY A 460 -3.67 -17.02 -17.46
N ALA A 461 -3.44 -17.71 -16.34
CA ALA A 461 -2.12 -18.25 -16.01
C ALA A 461 -1.62 -19.25 -17.07
N ARG A 462 -0.33 -19.14 -17.39
CA ARG A 462 0.43 -20.03 -18.28
C ARG A 462 1.44 -20.84 -17.46
N ASP A 463 1.99 -21.88 -18.07
CA ASP A 463 3.07 -22.66 -17.44
C ASP A 463 4.25 -21.76 -17.06
N TRP A 464 4.81 -22.02 -15.89
CA TRP A 464 5.81 -21.17 -15.28
C TRP A 464 7.21 -21.69 -15.60
N SER A 465 8.00 -20.91 -16.36
CA SER A 465 9.42 -21.18 -16.58
C SER A 465 10.22 -20.96 -15.30
N ILE A 466 10.72 -22.04 -14.72
CA ILE A 466 11.42 -22.06 -13.42
C ILE A 466 12.93 -22.19 -13.54
N SER A 467 13.49 -22.33 -14.73
CA SER A 467 14.95 -22.42 -14.92
C SER A 467 15.57 -21.09 -15.33
N ARG A 468 16.78 -20.82 -14.85
CA ARG A 468 17.62 -19.68 -15.23
C ARG A 468 19.02 -20.16 -15.57
N ASN A 469 19.59 -19.66 -16.66
CA ASN A 469 20.96 -20.02 -17.10
C ASN A 469 22.02 -19.19 -16.36
N ARG A 470 21.96 -19.20 -15.02
CA ARG A 470 22.73 -18.33 -14.10
C ARG A 470 23.52 -19.16 -13.08
N TYR A 471 24.15 -18.52 -12.10
CA TYR A 471 25.16 -19.14 -11.23
C TYR A 471 24.79 -19.15 -9.74
N TRP A 472 24.18 -18.07 -9.24
CA TRP A 472 23.85 -17.84 -7.85
C TRP A 472 22.34 -18.05 -7.60
N GLY A 473 21.98 -19.22 -7.10
CA GLY A 473 20.62 -19.64 -6.81
C GLY A 473 20.52 -21.11 -6.44
N SER A 474 19.34 -21.55 -6.03
CA SER A 474 19.06 -22.96 -5.78
C SER A 474 19.21 -23.77 -7.08
N PRO A 475 20.12 -24.75 -7.19
CA PRO A 475 20.30 -25.50 -8.42
C PRO A 475 19.11 -26.41 -8.72
N ILE A 476 18.80 -26.62 -10.00
CA ILE A 476 17.81 -27.64 -10.40
C ILE A 476 18.38 -29.03 -10.09
N PRO A 477 17.68 -29.87 -9.30
CA PRO A 477 18.21 -31.13 -8.79
C PRO A 477 18.02 -32.30 -9.76
N VAL A 478 18.29 -32.07 -11.05
CA VAL A 478 18.11 -33.04 -12.13
C VAL A 478 19.47 -33.45 -12.69
N TRP A 479 19.72 -34.76 -12.75
CA TRP A 479 20.88 -35.36 -13.40
C TRP A 479 20.46 -36.10 -14.67
N THR A 480 21.17 -35.84 -15.77
CA THR A 480 20.93 -36.48 -17.07
C THR A 480 22.18 -37.22 -17.55
N SER A 481 21.99 -38.26 -18.35
CA SER A 481 23.09 -38.95 -19.04
C SER A 481 23.75 -38.02 -20.06
N ASP A 482 25.08 -38.05 -20.13
CA ASP A 482 25.85 -37.37 -21.18
C ASP A 482 25.94 -38.16 -22.51
N ASP A 483 25.34 -39.36 -22.57
CA ASP A 483 25.23 -40.17 -23.78
C ASP A 483 23.76 -40.38 -24.18
N PRO A 484 23.31 -39.87 -25.34
CA PRO A 484 21.94 -40.04 -25.82
C PRO A 484 21.58 -41.49 -26.17
N ALA A 485 22.56 -42.40 -26.34
CA ALA A 485 22.30 -43.83 -26.54
C ALA A 485 21.81 -44.53 -25.26
N TYR A 486 22.10 -43.95 -24.08
CA TYR A 486 21.68 -44.44 -22.77
C TYR A 486 20.94 -43.32 -22.03
N PRO A 487 19.76 -42.88 -22.52
CA PRO A 487 19.06 -41.75 -21.94
C PRO A 487 18.53 -42.13 -20.55
N ARG A 488 18.91 -41.34 -19.55
CA ARG A 488 18.45 -41.47 -18.16
C ARG A 488 18.29 -40.08 -17.55
N VAL A 489 17.26 -39.92 -16.73
CA VAL A 489 17.01 -38.71 -15.93
C VAL A 489 16.75 -39.14 -14.48
N ASP A 490 17.55 -38.63 -13.55
CA ASP A 490 17.35 -38.82 -12.10
C ASP A 490 17.04 -37.46 -11.46
N VAL A 491 16.04 -37.41 -10.59
CA VAL A 491 15.64 -36.21 -9.84
C VAL A 491 15.78 -36.48 -8.35
N TYR A 492 16.55 -35.64 -7.66
CA TYR A 492 16.83 -35.76 -6.25
C TYR A 492 16.00 -34.77 -5.43
N GLY A 493 15.64 -35.17 -4.21
CA GLY A 493 14.74 -34.45 -3.33
C GLY A 493 15.31 -34.18 -1.94
N SER A 494 16.51 -34.67 -1.63
CA SER A 494 17.16 -34.53 -0.31
C SER A 494 18.66 -34.75 -0.39
N LEU A 495 19.37 -34.28 0.64
CA LEU A 495 20.78 -34.55 0.89
C LEU A 495 21.04 -36.04 1.11
N ASP A 496 20.11 -36.77 1.74
CA ASP A 496 20.20 -38.22 1.96
C ASP A 496 20.19 -39.00 0.64
N GLU A 497 19.34 -38.61 -0.31
CA GLU A 497 19.32 -39.23 -1.64
C GLU A 497 20.61 -38.94 -2.42
N LEU A 498 21.16 -37.73 -2.29
CA LEU A 498 22.45 -37.36 -2.90
C LEU A 498 23.61 -38.15 -2.28
N GLU A 499 23.68 -38.23 -0.95
CA GLU A 499 24.73 -38.97 -0.24
C GLU A 499 24.72 -40.46 -0.62
N ARG A 500 23.53 -41.06 -0.71
CA ARG A 500 23.37 -42.47 -1.14
C ARG A 500 23.93 -42.73 -2.54
N ASP A 501 23.68 -41.84 -3.49
CA ASP A 501 23.98 -42.09 -4.91
C ASP A 501 25.36 -41.59 -5.35
N PHE A 502 25.92 -40.60 -4.64
CA PHE A 502 27.25 -40.02 -4.92
C PHE A 502 28.32 -40.38 -3.88
N GLY A 503 27.92 -40.96 -2.74
CA GLY A 503 28.83 -41.37 -1.66
C GLY A 503 29.40 -40.21 -0.82
N VAL A 504 28.90 -38.99 -1.03
CA VAL A 504 29.32 -37.78 -0.31
C VAL A 504 28.08 -36.93 -0.01
N ARG A 505 27.91 -36.54 1.25
CA ARG A 505 26.90 -35.54 1.64
C ARG A 505 27.42 -34.13 1.33
N PRO A 506 26.76 -33.34 0.49
CA PRO A 506 27.21 -31.99 0.21
C PRO A 506 26.92 -31.05 1.39
N GLU A 507 27.89 -30.22 1.75
CA GLU A 507 27.75 -29.15 2.76
C GLU A 507 27.29 -27.82 2.14
N ASP A 508 27.43 -27.69 0.82
CA ASP A 508 27.03 -26.53 0.04
C ASP A 508 26.40 -27.02 -1.28
N LEU A 509 25.12 -26.73 -1.47
CA LEU A 509 24.38 -27.08 -2.67
C LEU A 509 24.63 -26.12 -3.83
N HIS A 510 25.30 -24.98 -3.62
CA HIS A 510 25.51 -24.01 -4.69
C HIS A 510 26.44 -24.53 -5.78
N ARG A 511 26.32 -23.92 -6.96
CA ARG A 511 27.34 -24.05 -8.00
C ARG A 511 28.66 -23.41 -7.52
N PRO A 512 29.82 -23.93 -7.94
CA PRO A 512 30.02 -25.12 -8.75
C PRO A 512 30.10 -26.42 -7.92
N TYR A 513 29.92 -26.40 -6.60
CA TYR A 513 30.15 -27.56 -5.73
C TYR A 513 29.24 -28.73 -6.07
N ILE A 514 27.93 -28.48 -6.20
CA ILE A 514 26.95 -29.51 -6.59
C ILE A 514 27.20 -30.07 -8.00
N ASP A 515 27.74 -29.25 -8.92
CA ASP A 515 28.02 -29.65 -10.30
C ASP A 515 29.12 -30.74 -10.38
N ARG A 516 29.92 -30.89 -9.31
CA ARG A 516 30.98 -31.91 -9.20
C ARG A 516 30.44 -33.29 -8.82
N LEU A 517 29.19 -33.39 -8.33
CA LEU A 517 28.55 -34.65 -8.04
C LEU A 517 28.17 -35.33 -9.36
N THR A 518 29.00 -36.30 -9.77
CA THR A 518 28.77 -37.11 -10.97
C THR A 518 28.94 -38.58 -10.63
N ARG A 519 28.27 -39.46 -11.37
CA ARG A 519 28.39 -40.92 -11.22
C ARG A 519 28.29 -41.61 -12.58
N PRO A 520 28.84 -42.82 -12.76
CA PRO A 520 28.57 -43.62 -13.94
C PRO A 520 27.06 -43.81 -14.16
N ASN A 521 26.60 -43.76 -15.40
CA ASN A 521 25.20 -44.04 -15.73
C ASN A 521 24.90 -45.52 -15.45
N PRO A 522 23.97 -45.83 -14.53
CA PRO A 522 23.63 -47.22 -14.20
C PRO A 522 22.97 -47.99 -15.36
N ASP A 523 22.42 -47.29 -16.37
CA ASP A 523 21.78 -47.93 -17.53
C ASP A 523 22.78 -48.26 -18.65
N ASP A 524 24.03 -47.78 -18.55
CA ASP A 524 25.11 -48.10 -19.49
C ASP A 524 25.99 -49.23 -18.94
N PRO A 525 25.88 -50.45 -19.50
CA PRO A 525 26.65 -51.60 -19.04
C PRO A 525 28.16 -51.46 -19.30
N SER A 526 28.59 -50.51 -20.15
CA SER A 526 30.00 -50.24 -20.40
C SER A 526 30.64 -49.33 -19.34
N GLY A 527 29.81 -48.63 -18.54
CA GLY A 527 30.24 -47.69 -17.52
C GLY A 527 30.95 -46.45 -18.08
N ARG A 528 30.73 -46.10 -19.35
CA ARG A 528 31.40 -44.96 -20.02
C ARG A 528 30.61 -43.67 -19.92
N SER A 529 29.28 -43.76 -20.03
CA SER A 529 28.41 -42.60 -19.86
C SER A 529 28.30 -42.22 -18.39
N THR A 530 28.10 -40.92 -18.15
CA THR A 530 28.12 -40.30 -16.84
C THR A 530 26.82 -39.52 -16.62
N MET A 531 26.24 -39.65 -15.43
CA MET A 531 25.15 -38.80 -14.98
C MET A 531 25.71 -37.45 -14.52
N ARG A 532 25.21 -36.35 -15.10
CA ARG A 532 25.63 -34.98 -14.81
C ARG A 532 24.43 -34.10 -14.52
N ARG A 533 24.55 -33.18 -13.56
CA ARG A 533 23.50 -32.22 -13.27
C ARG A 533 23.25 -31.33 -14.49
N VAL A 534 21.98 -31.00 -14.75
CA VAL A 534 21.64 -29.92 -15.70
C VAL A 534 22.24 -28.59 -15.19
N PRO A 535 22.72 -27.69 -16.05
CA PRO A 535 23.49 -26.52 -15.60
C PRO A 535 22.66 -25.42 -14.93
N GLU A 536 21.35 -25.41 -15.10
CA GLU A 536 20.45 -24.33 -14.67
C GLU A 536 20.28 -24.24 -13.14
N VAL A 537 20.02 -23.03 -12.68
CA VAL A 537 19.50 -22.74 -11.33
C VAL A 537 18.02 -22.40 -11.42
N LEU A 538 17.32 -22.47 -10.29
CA LEU A 538 15.91 -22.13 -10.17
C LEU A 538 15.69 -20.62 -10.27
N ASP A 539 14.48 -20.26 -10.67
CA ASP A 539 13.92 -18.93 -10.51
C ASP A 539 13.83 -18.58 -9.01
N CYS A 540 14.35 -17.42 -8.60
CA CYS A 540 14.25 -16.94 -7.21
C CYS A 540 12.79 -16.86 -6.72
N TRP A 541 11.81 -16.70 -7.62
CA TRP A 541 10.39 -16.75 -7.24
C TRP A 541 9.90 -18.14 -6.82
N PHE A 542 10.59 -19.21 -7.22
CA PHE A 542 10.36 -20.57 -6.74
C PHE A 542 10.86 -20.72 -5.31
N GLU A 543 12.01 -20.13 -5.00
CA GLU A 543 12.60 -20.15 -3.67
C GLU A 543 11.76 -19.34 -2.68
N SER A 544 11.43 -18.09 -3.00
CA SER A 544 10.58 -17.25 -2.16
C SER A 544 9.15 -17.80 -2.05
N GLY A 545 8.60 -18.39 -3.11
CA GLY A 545 7.31 -19.09 -3.06
C GLY A 545 7.33 -20.35 -2.18
N SER A 546 8.52 -20.90 -1.90
CA SER A 546 8.70 -22.07 -1.02
C SER A 546 8.79 -21.70 0.47
N MET A 547 8.85 -20.40 0.79
CA MET A 547 9.05 -19.87 2.15
C MET A 547 8.18 -20.50 3.24
N PRO A 548 6.86 -20.74 3.04
CA PRO A 548 6.00 -21.29 4.09
C PRO A 548 6.51 -22.61 4.69
N PHE A 549 7.09 -23.48 3.87
CA PHE A 549 7.58 -24.79 4.28
C PHE A 549 9.12 -24.84 4.38
N ALA A 550 9.82 -24.07 3.56
CA ALA A 550 11.28 -24.06 3.53
C ALA A 550 11.92 -23.38 4.76
N GLN A 551 11.29 -22.33 5.31
CA GLN A 551 11.81 -21.63 6.51
C GLN A 551 11.84 -22.50 7.78
N VAL A 552 11.16 -23.65 7.76
CA VAL A 552 11.09 -24.62 8.85
C VAL A 552 11.66 -25.98 8.45
N HIS A 553 12.39 -26.05 7.34
CA HIS A 553 13.03 -27.26 6.84
C HIS A 553 12.06 -28.45 6.58
N TYR A 554 10.81 -28.15 6.21
CA TYR A 554 9.83 -29.18 5.86
C TYR A 554 10.23 -29.87 4.54
N PRO A 555 10.06 -31.21 4.41
CA PRO A 555 9.41 -32.12 5.36
C PRO A 555 10.38 -32.84 6.31
N PHE A 556 11.67 -32.48 6.29
CA PHE A 556 12.72 -33.17 7.03
C PHE A 556 12.61 -32.91 8.53
N GLU A 557 12.33 -31.65 8.88
CA GLU A 557 12.12 -31.20 10.25
C GLU A 557 10.79 -30.44 10.35
N ASN A 558 10.35 -30.21 11.58
CA ASN A 558 9.16 -29.40 11.92
C ASN A 558 7.87 -29.78 11.15
N ARG A 559 7.77 -31.03 10.69
CA ARG A 559 6.63 -31.51 9.90
C ARG A 559 5.30 -31.29 10.61
N GLU A 560 5.20 -31.72 11.86
CA GLU A 560 3.97 -31.56 12.64
C GLU A 560 3.65 -30.08 12.87
N TRP A 561 4.66 -29.23 13.05
CA TRP A 561 4.45 -27.79 13.15
C TRP A 561 3.84 -27.26 11.84
N PHE A 562 4.46 -27.52 10.68
CA PHE A 562 3.94 -27.03 9.39
C PHE A 562 2.50 -27.48 9.12
N GLU A 563 2.16 -28.74 9.38
CA GLU A 563 0.80 -29.26 9.12
C GLU A 563 -0.29 -28.53 9.93
N HIS A 564 0.04 -27.98 11.11
CA HIS A 564 -0.88 -27.20 11.94
C HIS A 564 -0.83 -25.68 11.70
N HIS A 565 0.26 -25.17 11.12
CA HIS A 565 0.50 -23.73 10.91
C HIS A 565 0.32 -23.29 9.45
N TYR A 566 -0.12 -24.20 8.57
CA TYR A 566 -0.35 -23.94 7.15
C TYR A 566 -1.82 -24.12 6.73
N PRO A 567 -2.51 -23.11 6.16
CA PRO A 567 -1.97 -21.84 5.65
C PRO A 567 -1.75 -20.77 6.72
N GLY A 568 -0.84 -19.84 6.45
CA GLY A 568 -0.57 -18.69 7.32
C GLY A 568 -1.77 -17.76 7.44
N ASP A 569 -1.88 -17.07 8.56
CA ASP A 569 -3.03 -16.23 8.90
C ASP A 569 -3.02 -14.87 8.19
N PHE A 570 -1.85 -14.24 8.03
CA PHE A 570 -1.75 -12.90 7.44
C PHE A 570 -0.44 -12.65 6.68
N ILE A 571 -0.57 -11.90 5.58
CA ILE A 571 0.53 -11.43 4.73
C ILE A 571 0.22 -10.03 4.22
N VAL A 572 1.25 -9.19 4.02
CA VAL A 572 1.09 -7.85 3.44
C VAL A 572 2.25 -7.50 2.54
N GLU A 573 1.94 -7.06 1.33
CA GLU A 573 2.92 -6.52 0.38
C GLU A 573 2.26 -5.50 -0.57
N TYR A 574 3.08 -4.86 -1.40
CA TYR A 574 2.61 -4.02 -2.50
C TYR A 574 1.78 -4.83 -3.51
N ASN A 575 0.72 -4.24 -4.08
CA ASN A 575 -0.19 -4.91 -5.02
C ASN A 575 0.51 -5.47 -6.28
N GLY A 576 1.70 -5.00 -6.66
CA GLY A 576 2.50 -5.61 -7.72
C GLY A 576 2.85 -7.08 -7.45
N GLN A 577 2.83 -7.52 -6.18
CA GLN A 577 3.04 -8.92 -5.80
C GLN A 577 1.92 -9.86 -6.26
N THR A 578 0.79 -9.36 -6.78
CA THR A 578 -0.20 -10.21 -7.49
C THR A 578 0.40 -10.93 -8.70
N ARG A 579 1.53 -10.43 -9.23
CA ARG A 579 2.31 -11.07 -10.30
C ARG A 579 3.68 -11.58 -9.81
N GLY A 580 3.96 -11.48 -8.52
CA GLY A 580 5.21 -11.88 -7.89
C GLY A 580 4.92 -12.90 -6.79
N TRP A 581 5.24 -12.55 -5.56
CA TRP A 581 5.24 -13.47 -4.42
C TRP A 581 3.86 -14.07 -4.10
N PHE A 582 2.78 -13.28 -4.14
CA PHE A 582 1.44 -13.81 -3.90
C PHE A 582 1.07 -14.91 -4.91
N TYR A 583 1.48 -14.71 -6.18
CA TYR A 583 1.23 -15.68 -7.23
C TYR A 583 2.03 -16.96 -7.01
N THR A 584 3.34 -16.87 -6.75
CA THR A 584 4.17 -18.08 -6.62
C THR A 584 3.90 -18.85 -5.34
N LEU A 585 3.58 -18.17 -4.24
CA LEU A 585 3.04 -18.81 -3.04
C LEU A 585 1.77 -19.62 -3.38
N HIS A 586 0.82 -19.03 -4.09
CA HIS A 586 -0.45 -19.69 -4.41
C HIS A 586 -0.30 -20.83 -5.42
N VAL A 587 0.64 -20.71 -6.36
CA VAL A 587 1.02 -21.80 -7.29
C VAL A 587 1.55 -23.00 -6.52
N LEU A 588 2.55 -22.80 -5.65
CA LEU A 588 3.17 -23.89 -4.89
C LEU A 588 2.21 -24.45 -3.82
N ALA A 589 1.44 -23.60 -3.16
CA ALA A 589 0.38 -24.00 -2.23
C ALA A 589 -0.60 -24.99 -2.88
N THR A 590 -1.11 -24.63 -4.06
CA THR A 590 -2.07 -25.43 -4.79
C THR A 590 -1.43 -26.73 -5.29
N ALA A 591 -0.27 -26.63 -5.93
CA ALA A 591 0.38 -27.78 -6.57
C ALA A 591 0.91 -28.82 -5.55
N LEU A 592 1.42 -28.38 -4.40
CA LEU A 592 1.99 -29.25 -3.39
C LEU A 592 0.95 -29.72 -2.36
N PHE A 593 0.01 -28.87 -1.96
CA PHE A 593 -0.84 -29.09 -0.79
C PHE A 593 -2.35 -28.92 -1.00
N ASP A 594 -2.80 -28.58 -2.22
CA ASP A 594 -4.20 -28.35 -2.61
C ASP A 594 -5.00 -27.46 -1.63
N ARG A 595 -4.44 -26.32 -1.25
CA ARG A 595 -5.07 -25.37 -0.30
C ARG A 595 -4.65 -23.92 -0.60
N PRO A 596 -5.35 -22.88 -0.09
CA PRO A 596 -4.91 -21.50 -0.27
C PRO A 596 -3.54 -21.27 0.37
N ALA A 597 -2.76 -20.32 -0.14
CA ALA A 597 -1.43 -20.01 0.40
C ALA A 597 -1.47 -19.33 1.79
N PHE A 598 -2.50 -18.53 2.03
CA PHE A 598 -2.70 -17.72 3.23
C PHE A 598 -4.19 -17.42 3.39
N ARG A 599 -4.61 -17.07 4.61
CA ARG A 599 -6.02 -16.75 4.93
C ARG A 599 -6.37 -15.30 4.62
N ASN A 600 -5.55 -14.35 5.07
CA ASN A 600 -5.79 -12.92 4.89
C ASN A 600 -4.60 -12.26 4.17
N VAL A 601 -4.87 -11.33 3.25
CA VAL A 601 -3.83 -10.53 2.58
C VAL A 601 -4.20 -9.05 2.52
N ALA A 602 -3.26 -8.20 2.91
CA ALA A 602 -3.31 -6.77 2.60
C ALA A 602 -2.40 -6.46 1.40
N ALA A 603 -2.98 -5.94 0.33
CA ALA A 603 -2.28 -5.57 -0.90
C ALA A 603 -2.38 -4.05 -1.11
N HIS A 604 -1.36 -3.33 -0.63
CA HIS A 604 -1.36 -1.86 -0.65
C HIS A 604 -0.97 -1.29 -2.01
N GLY A 605 -1.35 -0.04 -2.30
CA GLY A 605 -0.98 0.64 -3.56
C GLY A 605 0.44 1.21 -3.58
N ILE A 606 0.71 2.12 -4.52
CA ILE A 606 2.06 2.64 -4.79
C ILE A 606 2.31 3.92 -4.00
N VAL A 607 3.49 4.00 -3.38
CA VAL A 607 3.99 5.27 -2.85
C VAL A 607 4.66 6.07 -3.98
N LEU A 608 4.24 7.31 -4.15
CA LEU A 608 4.67 8.25 -5.19
C LEU A 608 5.52 9.37 -4.57
N GLY A 609 6.39 9.94 -5.41
CA GLY A 609 7.17 11.12 -5.10
C GLY A 609 6.32 12.38 -5.02
N ASP A 610 6.93 13.49 -4.61
CA ASP A 610 6.27 14.80 -4.50
C ASP A 610 5.74 15.33 -5.85
N ASP A 611 6.34 14.88 -6.94
CA ASP A 611 5.96 15.13 -8.33
C ASP A 611 4.80 14.24 -8.85
N GLY A 612 4.30 13.31 -8.02
CA GLY A 612 3.26 12.36 -8.40
C GLY A 612 3.74 11.21 -9.30
N GLN A 613 5.05 11.13 -9.58
CA GLN A 613 5.64 9.99 -10.29
C GLN A 613 6.05 8.90 -9.30
N LYS A 614 6.32 7.68 -9.81
CA LYS A 614 6.88 6.61 -8.99
C LYS A 614 8.22 7.06 -8.40
N MET A 615 8.40 6.86 -7.10
CA MET A 615 9.64 7.29 -6.43
C MET A 615 10.86 6.61 -7.06
N SER A 616 11.93 7.38 -7.27
CA SER A 616 13.20 6.86 -7.77
C SER A 616 14.40 7.49 -7.06
N LYS A 617 15.37 6.65 -6.69
CA LYS A 617 16.68 7.10 -6.18
C LYS A 617 17.40 8.02 -7.18
N SER A 618 17.19 7.84 -8.49
CA SER A 618 17.79 8.69 -9.52
C SER A 618 17.11 10.05 -9.66
N LEU A 619 15.79 10.11 -9.43
CA LEU A 619 15.01 11.35 -9.51
C LEU A 619 15.09 12.18 -8.23
N ARG A 620 15.40 11.54 -7.08
CA ARG A 620 15.42 12.17 -5.75
C ARG A 620 14.12 12.95 -5.45
N ASN A 621 13.00 12.42 -5.94
CA ASN A 621 11.66 13.02 -5.85
C ASN A 621 10.92 12.66 -4.56
N TYR A 622 11.63 12.43 -3.45
CA TYR A 622 11.01 12.11 -2.16
C TYR A 622 11.88 12.57 -0.98
N PRO A 623 11.28 12.93 0.17
CA PRO A 623 12.03 13.33 1.37
C PRO A 623 12.96 12.20 1.83
N ALA A 624 14.15 12.49 2.38
CA ALA A 624 14.99 11.43 2.92
C ALA A 624 14.38 10.85 4.20
N VAL A 625 14.28 9.51 4.29
CA VAL A 625 13.62 8.84 5.44
C VAL A 625 14.32 9.19 6.76
N ASP A 626 15.65 9.16 6.77
CA ASP A 626 16.44 9.45 7.99
C ASP A 626 16.24 10.88 8.47
N GLU A 627 16.09 11.85 7.56
CA GLU A 627 15.80 13.25 7.90
C GLU A 627 14.42 13.37 8.56
N VAL A 628 13.42 12.64 8.07
CA VAL A 628 12.09 12.64 8.69
C VAL A 628 12.11 11.98 10.06
N PHE A 629 12.83 10.86 10.23
CA PHE A 629 13.01 10.23 11.54
C PHE A 629 13.71 11.15 12.55
N GLN A 630 14.69 11.95 12.13
CA GLN A 630 15.40 12.88 13.00
C GLN A 630 14.60 14.15 13.33
N ARG A 631 13.69 14.57 12.44
CA ARG A 631 12.88 15.78 12.62
C ARG A 631 11.55 15.51 13.31
N ASP A 632 10.78 14.56 12.82
CA ASP A 632 9.37 14.35 13.19
C ASP A 632 9.16 13.08 14.02
N GLY A 633 9.99 12.05 13.82
CA GLY A 633 9.89 10.76 14.50
C GLY A 633 9.26 9.65 13.64
N SER A 634 9.41 8.40 14.08
CA SER A 634 8.86 7.21 13.42
C SER A 634 7.36 7.09 13.63
N ASP A 635 6.83 7.45 14.80
CA ASP A 635 5.39 7.38 15.07
C ASP A 635 4.61 8.35 14.16
N ALA A 636 5.17 9.54 13.90
CA ALA A 636 4.61 10.51 12.96
C ALA A 636 4.48 9.93 11.54
N MET A 637 5.56 9.29 11.07
CA MET A 637 5.61 8.67 9.76
C MET A 637 4.66 7.47 9.67
N ARG A 638 4.66 6.62 10.70
CA ARG A 638 3.76 5.47 10.84
C ARG A 638 2.31 5.91 10.73
N TRP A 639 1.93 6.91 11.53
CA TRP A 639 0.58 7.46 11.52
C TRP A 639 0.18 8.00 10.16
N PHE A 640 1.02 8.84 9.55
CA PHE A 640 0.75 9.41 8.22
C PHE A 640 0.48 8.34 7.16
N LEU A 641 1.29 7.27 7.15
CA LEU A 641 1.14 6.18 6.19
C LEU A 641 -0.08 5.31 6.48
N MET A 642 -0.34 4.95 7.75
CA MET A 642 -1.46 4.09 8.16
C MET A 642 -2.81 4.78 8.03
N ALA A 643 -2.88 6.10 8.27
CA ALA A 643 -4.09 6.91 8.09
C ALA A 643 -4.45 7.16 6.62
N SER A 644 -3.53 6.85 5.69
CA SER A 644 -3.69 7.16 4.27
C SER A 644 -4.54 6.12 3.52
N PRO A 645 -5.12 6.47 2.35
CA PRO A 645 -5.91 5.54 1.55
C PRO A 645 -5.07 4.46 0.85
N ILE A 646 -3.74 4.42 1.01
CA ILE A 646 -2.86 3.49 0.29
C ILE A 646 -3.17 2.02 0.60
N LEU A 647 -3.58 1.75 1.84
CA LEU A 647 -3.97 0.40 2.29
C LEU A 647 -5.33 -0.04 1.74
N ARG A 648 -6.11 0.90 1.17
CA ARG A 648 -7.34 0.62 0.42
C ARG A 648 -7.09 0.49 -1.09
N GLY A 649 -5.82 0.33 -1.49
CA GLY A 649 -5.38 0.12 -2.87
C GLY A 649 -5.14 1.39 -3.69
N GLY A 650 -5.26 2.58 -3.09
CA GLY A 650 -4.95 3.86 -3.74
C GLY A 650 -3.44 4.15 -3.79
N ASN A 651 -3.04 5.20 -4.52
CA ASN A 651 -1.67 5.70 -4.50
C ASN A 651 -1.51 6.80 -3.43
N LEU A 652 -0.31 6.98 -2.90
CA LEU A 652 0.00 8.03 -1.92
C LEU A 652 1.18 8.88 -2.35
N ILE A 653 0.99 10.19 -2.39
CA ILE A 653 2.08 11.16 -2.51
C ILE A 653 2.61 11.46 -1.10
N VAL A 654 3.89 11.18 -0.87
CA VAL A 654 4.53 11.48 0.42
C VAL A 654 4.97 12.92 0.45
N THR A 655 4.49 13.68 1.45
CA THR A 655 4.90 15.07 1.66
C THR A 655 5.34 15.29 3.09
N GLU A 656 6.35 16.14 3.29
CA GLU A 656 6.78 16.53 4.64
C GLU A 656 5.65 17.16 5.46
N ARG A 657 4.77 17.92 4.79
CA ARG A 657 3.61 18.53 5.42
C ARG A 657 2.67 17.48 5.99
N GLY A 658 2.39 16.42 5.23
CA GLY A 658 1.53 15.32 5.67
C GLY A 658 2.06 14.65 6.94
N VAL A 659 3.37 14.41 7.03
CA VAL A 659 3.99 13.83 8.24
C VAL A 659 3.89 14.78 9.44
N ARG A 660 4.10 16.09 9.24
CA ARG A 660 3.95 17.09 10.33
C ARG A 660 2.50 17.26 10.76
N ASP A 661 1.55 17.13 9.85
CA ASP A 661 0.12 17.21 10.18
C ASP A 661 -0.30 15.99 11.02
N ALA A 662 0.24 14.80 10.75
CA ALA A 662 0.04 13.61 11.60
C ALA A 662 0.48 13.85 13.06
N VAL A 663 1.63 14.49 13.30
CA VAL A 663 2.08 14.88 14.65
C VAL A 663 1.04 15.74 15.37
N ARG A 664 0.43 16.69 14.65
CA ARG A 664 -0.56 17.62 15.21
C ARG A 664 -1.91 16.99 15.48
N GLN A 665 -2.28 15.98 14.69
CA GLN A 665 -3.61 15.36 14.75
C GLN A 665 -3.71 14.24 15.78
N SER A 666 -2.62 13.50 16.03
CA SER A 666 -2.66 12.33 16.93
C SER A 666 -1.62 12.39 18.06
N VAL A 667 -0.34 12.53 17.72
CA VAL A 667 0.77 12.43 18.68
C VAL A 667 0.72 13.55 19.75
N LEU A 668 0.59 14.81 19.32
CA LEU A 668 0.52 15.96 20.22
C LEU A 668 -0.75 15.97 21.09
N PRO A 669 -1.97 15.71 20.57
CA PRO A 669 -3.17 15.61 21.38
C PRO A 669 -3.07 14.60 22.54
N LEU A 670 -2.50 13.42 22.29
CA LEU A 670 -2.25 12.42 23.32
C LEU A 670 -1.24 12.94 24.36
N TRP A 671 -0.10 13.46 23.91
CA TRP A 671 0.93 13.99 24.80
C TRP A 671 0.42 15.15 25.66
N ASN A 672 -0.30 16.10 25.06
CA ASN A 672 -0.83 17.27 25.74
C ASN A 672 -1.85 16.89 26.81
N SER A 673 -2.64 15.84 26.58
CA SER A 673 -3.58 15.31 27.58
C SER A 673 -2.85 14.69 28.78
N TRP A 674 -1.76 13.95 28.52
CA TRP A 674 -0.89 13.45 29.58
C TRP A 674 -0.18 14.57 30.34
N TYR A 675 0.43 15.52 29.63
CA TYR A 675 1.06 16.70 30.23
C TYR A 675 0.07 17.46 31.12
N PHE A 676 -1.17 17.67 30.64
CA PHE A 676 -2.23 18.30 31.41
C PHE A 676 -2.49 17.54 32.72
N LEU A 677 -2.73 16.23 32.66
CA LEU A 677 -2.94 15.42 33.86
C LEU A 677 -1.75 15.54 34.83
N ALA A 678 -0.52 15.38 34.32
CA ALA A 678 0.68 15.42 35.12
C ALA A 678 0.88 16.77 35.80
N LEU A 679 0.62 17.88 35.10
CA LEU A 679 0.73 19.23 35.64
C LEU A 679 -0.20 19.43 36.85
N TYR A 680 -1.50 19.18 36.66
CA TYR A 680 -2.51 19.44 37.71
C TYR A 680 -2.43 18.44 38.86
N ALA A 681 -2.22 17.15 38.57
CA ALA A 681 -2.06 16.15 39.61
C ALA A 681 -0.81 16.40 40.46
N ASN A 682 0.30 16.84 39.86
CA ASN A 682 1.50 17.21 40.62
C ASN A 682 1.30 18.48 41.45
N ALA A 683 0.59 19.50 40.93
CA ALA A 683 0.31 20.73 41.66
C ALA A 683 -0.50 20.46 42.93
N GLU A 684 -1.53 19.61 42.82
CA GLU A 684 -2.40 19.23 43.93
C GLU A 684 -1.89 18.02 44.74
N SER A 685 -0.72 17.48 44.39
CA SER A 685 -0.16 16.25 44.99
C SER A 685 -1.11 15.04 44.97
N LEU A 686 -1.94 14.95 43.93
CA LEU A 686 -2.89 13.86 43.71
C LEU A 686 -2.29 12.75 42.85
N GLU A 687 -2.62 11.51 43.15
CA GLU A 687 -2.29 10.36 42.32
C GLU A 687 -3.54 9.75 41.72
N GLY A 688 -3.51 9.49 40.41
CA GLY A 688 -4.61 8.84 39.69
C GLY A 688 -4.57 7.32 39.86
N ALA A 689 -5.75 6.71 39.85
CA ALA A 689 -5.90 5.27 39.78
C ALA A 689 -6.85 4.88 38.64
N SER A 690 -6.60 3.74 37.99
CA SER A 690 -7.48 3.25 36.92
C SER A 690 -8.78 2.71 37.50
N GLN A 691 -9.91 3.22 37.02
CA GLN A 691 -11.24 2.79 37.40
C GLN A 691 -11.64 1.44 36.80
N THR A 692 -10.86 0.93 35.84
CA THR A 692 -11.00 -0.42 35.28
C THR A 692 -10.32 -1.49 36.15
N ASP A 693 -9.50 -1.11 37.13
CA ASP A 693 -8.85 -2.07 38.01
C ASP A 693 -9.93 -2.81 38.82
N PRO A 694 -9.96 -4.16 38.83
CA PRO A 694 -10.99 -4.92 39.54
C PRO A 694 -11.08 -4.62 41.04
N ASP A 695 -9.95 -4.19 41.63
CA ASP A 695 -9.82 -3.84 43.04
C ASP A 695 -9.92 -2.32 43.30
N PHE A 696 -10.23 -1.47 42.30
CA PHE A 696 -10.20 -0.01 42.42
C PHE A 696 -10.88 0.50 43.69
N THR A 697 -12.12 0.07 43.95
CA THR A 697 -12.89 0.51 45.13
C THR A 697 -12.28 0.02 46.43
N GLU A 698 -11.81 -1.23 46.48
CA GLU A 698 -11.22 -1.84 47.68
C GLU A 698 -9.84 -1.25 48.00
N ARG A 699 -8.99 -1.12 46.97
CA ARG A 699 -7.62 -0.61 47.04
C ARG A 699 -7.56 0.87 47.37
N THR A 700 -8.50 1.65 46.85
CA THR A 700 -8.44 3.11 46.92
C THR A 700 -9.48 3.75 47.84
N GLY A 701 -10.54 3.02 48.21
CA GLY A 701 -11.69 3.55 48.97
C GLY A 701 -12.55 4.55 48.17
N ARG A 702 -12.34 4.68 46.86
CA ARG A 702 -13.02 5.65 45.97
C ARG A 702 -14.07 4.95 45.10
N THR A 703 -15.07 5.72 44.64
CA THR A 703 -16.11 5.23 43.73
C THR A 703 -15.97 5.88 42.35
N VAL A 704 -16.51 5.20 41.33
CA VAL A 704 -16.56 5.72 39.96
C VAL A 704 -17.29 7.07 39.90
N SER A 705 -16.77 8.01 39.11
CA SER A 705 -17.34 9.36 39.01
C SER A 705 -18.76 9.33 38.44
N THR A 706 -19.68 10.07 39.06
CA THR A 706 -21.05 10.27 38.57
C THR A 706 -21.20 11.56 37.75
N HIS A 707 -20.14 12.36 37.64
CA HIS A 707 -20.16 13.61 36.88
C HIS A 707 -20.40 13.34 35.40
N VAL A 708 -21.28 14.13 34.78
CA VAL A 708 -21.78 13.88 33.42
C VAL A 708 -20.67 13.80 32.37
N LEU A 709 -19.66 14.68 32.46
CA LEU A 709 -18.52 14.67 31.53
C LEU A 709 -17.60 13.46 31.74
N ASP A 710 -17.48 12.96 32.98
CA ASP A 710 -16.66 11.78 33.28
C ASP A 710 -17.32 10.51 32.75
N ARG A 711 -18.64 10.37 32.99
CA ARG A 711 -19.45 9.29 32.42
C ARG A 711 -19.40 9.29 30.89
N TYR A 712 -19.53 10.46 30.27
CA TYR A 712 -19.48 10.59 28.81
C TYR A 712 -18.11 10.18 28.24
N VAL A 713 -16.99 10.67 28.80
CA VAL A 713 -15.67 10.32 28.25
C VAL A 713 -15.34 8.83 28.45
N LEU A 714 -15.76 8.22 29.56
CA LEU A 714 -15.59 6.78 29.78
C LEU A 714 -16.45 5.95 28.81
N ALA A 715 -17.71 6.33 28.59
CA ALA A 715 -18.56 5.68 27.58
C ALA A 715 -18.04 5.89 26.14
N LYS A 716 -17.46 7.05 25.84
CA LYS A 716 -16.74 7.26 24.58
C LYS A 716 -15.48 6.42 24.45
N THR A 717 -14.80 6.16 25.56
CA THR A 717 -13.62 5.27 25.58
C THR A 717 -14.05 3.83 25.35
N HIS A 718 -15.20 3.41 25.88
CA HIS A 718 -15.81 2.12 25.53
C HIS A 718 -16.08 2.02 24.01
N GLU A 719 -16.75 3.00 23.40
CA GLU A 719 -16.97 3.00 21.93
C GLU A 719 -15.66 2.96 21.14
N LEU A 720 -14.64 3.73 21.57
CA LEU A 720 -13.32 3.70 20.94
C LEU A 720 -12.72 2.27 20.93
N VAL A 721 -12.76 1.55 22.06
CA VAL A 721 -12.22 0.19 22.16
C VAL A 721 -12.97 -0.77 21.21
N VAL A 722 -14.30 -0.66 21.14
CA VAL A 722 -15.13 -1.48 20.25
C VAL A 722 -14.83 -1.19 18.78
N ASP A 723 -14.92 0.06 18.39
CA ASP A 723 -14.90 0.46 16.98
C ASP A 723 -13.50 0.29 16.39
N VAL A 724 -12.45 0.64 17.15
CA VAL A 724 -11.05 0.42 16.72
C VAL A 724 -10.73 -1.07 16.67
N GLY A 725 -11.20 -1.86 17.64
CA GLY A 725 -11.06 -3.32 17.60
C GLY A 725 -11.71 -3.92 16.36
N ALA A 726 -12.93 -3.49 16.03
CA ALA A 726 -13.64 -3.93 14.83
C ALA A 726 -12.91 -3.53 13.54
N ALA A 727 -12.32 -2.33 13.47
CA ALA A 727 -11.52 -1.89 12.34
C ALA A 727 -10.25 -2.73 12.18
N PHE A 728 -9.52 -3.03 13.26
CA PHE A 728 -8.36 -3.90 13.22
C PHE A 728 -8.69 -5.34 12.83
N ASP A 729 -9.82 -5.88 13.31
CA ASP A 729 -10.26 -7.25 13.01
C ASP A 729 -10.50 -7.49 11.50
N VAL A 730 -10.78 -6.42 10.74
CA VAL A 730 -10.90 -6.46 9.27
C VAL A 730 -9.74 -5.75 8.53
N HIS A 731 -8.65 -5.44 9.24
CA HIS A 731 -7.47 -4.75 8.72
C HIS A 731 -7.72 -3.35 8.11
N ASP A 732 -8.77 -2.63 8.52
CA ASP A 732 -9.02 -1.24 8.14
C ASP A 732 -8.21 -0.26 9.00
N LEU A 733 -6.88 -0.29 8.82
CA LEU A 733 -5.96 0.58 9.56
C LEU A 733 -6.24 2.08 9.36
N PRO A 734 -6.60 2.58 8.16
CA PRO A 734 -6.98 3.97 7.99
C PRO A 734 -8.24 4.34 8.78
N GLY A 735 -9.22 3.42 8.86
CA GLY A 735 -10.41 3.58 9.70
C GLY A 735 -10.07 3.66 11.19
N ALA A 736 -9.19 2.78 11.67
CA ALA A 736 -8.70 2.80 13.05
C ALA A 736 -8.01 4.13 13.41
N CYS A 737 -7.16 4.67 12.53
CA CYS A 737 -6.56 6.00 12.70
C CYS A 737 -7.62 7.10 12.84
N SER A 738 -8.63 7.12 11.96
CA SER A 738 -9.71 8.12 12.00
C SER A 738 -10.48 8.08 13.32
N LEU A 739 -10.84 6.89 13.80
CA LEU A 739 -11.58 6.71 15.06
C LEU A 739 -10.80 7.23 16.27
N ILE A 740 -9.48 6.99 16.31
CA ILE A 740 -8.60 7.49 17.36
C ILE A 740 -8.47 9.02 17.28
N GLU A 741 -8.30 9.60 16.08
CA GLU A 741 -8.26 11.05 15.88
C GLU A 741 -9.54 11.73 16.38
N ASP A 742 -10.69 11.20 16.00
CA ASP A 742 -12.01 11.72 16.41
C ASP A 742 -12.14 11.67 17.95
N PHE A 743 -11.71 10.56 18.58
CA PHE A 743 -11.72 10.45 20.03
C PHE A 743 -10.76 11.45 20.70
N LEU A 744 -9.54 11.62 20.18
CA LEU A 744 -8.57 12.57 20.72
C LEU A 744 -9.06 14.02 20.63
N GLU A 745 -9.84 14.35 19.59
CA GLU A 745 -10.52 15.64 19.47
C GLU A 745 -11.58 15.81 20.58
N VAL A 746 -12.37 14.78 20.89
CA VAL A 746 -13.31 14.79 22.04
C VAL A 746 -12.55 14.97 23.36
N LEU A 747 -11.49 14.19 23.57
CA LEU A 747 -10.71 14.20 24.81
C LEU A 747 -10.12 15.59 25.08
N THR A 748 -9.46 16.17 24.08
CA THR A 748 -8.73 17.43 24.23
C THR A 748 -9.65 18.65 24.20
N ASN A 749 -10.49 18.77 23.18
CA ASN A 749 -11.27 19.99 22.92
C ASN A 749 -12.62 20.00 23.63
N TRP A 750 -13.06 18.87 24.18
CA TRP A 750 -14.28 18.81 24.99
C TRP A 750 -13.98 18.50 26.44
N TYR A 751 -13.52 17.28 26.75
CA TYR A 751 -13.39 16.82 28.13
C TYR A 751 -12.35 17.60 28.94
N VAL A 752 -11.09 17.66 28.48
CA VAL A 752 -10.00 18.36 29.17
C VAL A 752 -10.29 19.85 29.28
N ARG A 753 -10.74 20.49 28.20
CA ARG A 753 -11.07 21.92 28.19
C ARG A 753 -12.17 22.25 29.19
N ARG A 754 -13.28 21.50 29.22
CA ARG A 754 -14.44 21.79 30.08
C ARG A 754 -14.26 21.31 31.52
N SER A 755 -13.34 20.38 31.78
CA SER A 755 -13.07 19.88 33.14
C SER A 755 -11.95 20.65 33.84
N ARG A 756 -11.29 21.61 33.19
CA ARG A 756 -10.11 22.31 33.72
C ARG A 756 -10.30 22.91 35.12
N GLU A 757 -11.46 23.51 35.39
CA GLU A 757 -11.77 24.07 36.73
C GLU A 757 -11.78 22.99 37.82
N ARG A 758 -12.24 21.77 37.49
CA ARG A 758 -12.26 20.62 38.40
C ARG A 758 -10.84 20.13 38.73
N PHE A 759 -9.94 20.18 37.75
CA PHE A 759 -8.52 19.87 37.98
C PHE A 759 -7.82 20.94 38.84
N TRP A 760 -8.13 22.22 38.64
CA TRP A 760 -7.69 23.30 39.53
C TRP A 760 -8.25 23.17 40.95
N ALA A 761 -9.48 22.67 41.10
CA ALA A 761 -10.10 22.43 42.39
C ALA A 761 -9.59 21.16 43.10
N GLY A 762 -8.64 20.42 42.49
CA GLY A 762 -8.12 19.18 43.06
C GLY A 762 -9.13 18.05 43.15
N GLU A 763 -10.10 17.97 42.22
CA GLU A 763 -11.09 16.90 42.22
C GLU A 763 -10.48 15.53 41.84
N GLN A 764 -10.29 14.67 42.84
CA GLN A 764 -9.74 13.32 42.67
C GLN A 764 -10.48 12.47 41.61
N ALA A 765 -11.82 12.59 41.53
CA ALA A 765 -12.62 11.85 40.56
C ALA A 765 -12.30 12.22 39.09
N ALA A 766 -11.94 13.49 38.82
CA ALA A 766 -11.53 13.93 37.48
C ALA A 766 -10.12 13.40 37.14
N VAL A 767 -9.21 13.38 38.13
CA VAL A 767 -7.86 12.81 37.99
C VAL A 767 -7.92 11.31 37.70
N ASP A 768 -8.74 10.56 38.43
CA ASP A 768 -8.93 9.12 38.23
C ASP A 768 -9.58 8.82 36.86
N THR A 769 -10.52 9.65 36.43
CA THR A 769 -11.16 9.50 35.11
C THR A 769 -10.17 9.72 33.98
N LEU A 770 -9.42 10.83 33.99
CA LEU A 770 -8.43 11.09 32.94
C LEU A 770 -7.27 10.09 32.97
N HIS A 771 -6.85 9.62 34.15
CA HIS A 771 -5.87 8.53 34.26
C HIS A 771 -6.40 7.27 33.57
N THR A 772 -7.62 6.85 33.88
CA THR A 772 -8.26 5.66 33.27
C THR A 772 -8.34 5.79 31.75
N VAL A 773 -8.82 6.94 31.25
CA VAL A 773 -8.94 7.18 29.81
C VAL A 773 -7.58 7.14 29.11
N LEU A 774 -6.56 7.82 29.65
CA LEU A 774 -5.23 7.82 29.04
C LEU A 774 -4.58 6.44 29.03
N GLU A 775 -4.75 5.67 30.10
CA GLU A 775 -4.26 4.30 30.21
C GLU A 775 -4.85 3.41 29.09
N VAL A 776 -6.18 3.41 28.95
CA VAL A 776 -6.90 2.61 27.95
C VAL A 776 -6.58 3.07 26.53
N VAL A 777 -6.57 4.38 26.28
CA VAL A 777 -6.26 4.94 24.96
C VAL A 777 -4.84 4.60 24.54
N CYS A 778 -3.88 4.58 25.47
CA CYS A 778 -2.52 4.15 25.16
C CYS A 778 -2.48 2.67 24.73
N ARG A 779 -3.25 1.79 25.38
CA ARG A 779 -3.36 0.38 24.96
C ARG A 779 -4.00 0.24 23.57
N VAL A 780 -5.08 0.97 23.29
CA VAL A 780 -5.76 0.95 21.97
C VAL A 780 -4.85 1.49 20.86
N ALA A 781 -4.13 2.58 21.12
CA ALA A 781 -3.27 3.23 20.12
C ALA A 781 -1.88 2.59 19.99
N ALA A 782 -1.48 1.70 20.91
CA ALA A 782 -0.14 1.11 20.95
C ALA A 782 0.32 0.45 19.64
N PRO A 783 -0.53 -0.28 18.88
CA PRO A 783 -0.12 -0.82 17.58
C PRO A 783 0.27 0.28 16.56
N LEU A 784 -0.38 1.45 16.61
CA LEU A 784 -0.19 2.55 15.65
C LEU A 784 0.81 3.61 16.11
N LEU A 785 1.00 3.80 17.42
CA LEU A 785 1.90 4.78 18.03
C LEU A 785 2.77 4.11 19.11
N PRO A 786 3.55 3.07 18.78
CA PRO A 786 4.16 2.19 19.77
C PRO A 786 5.16 2.91 20.68
N LEU A 787 5.83 3.97 20.21
CA LEU A 787 6.87 4.67 20.96
C LEU A 787 6.28 5.72 21.89
N THR A 788 5.34 6.52 21.38
CA THR A 788 4.65 7.58 22.13
C THR A 788 3.79 6.99 23.23
N THR A 789 3.02 5.94 22.91
CA THR A 789 2.15 5.27 23.89
C THR A 789 2.97 4.56 24.98
N GLU A 790 4.12 3.98 24.66
CA GLU A 790 5.02 3.39 25.66
C GLU A 790 5.50 4.46 26.65
N ALA A 791 5.93 5.61 26.15
CA ALA A 791 6.40 6.70 27.00
C ALA A 791 5.30 7.26 27.90
N VAL A 792 4.11 7.51 27.34
CA VAL A 792 2.96 8.01 28.09
C VAL A 792 2.51 6.96 29.12
N TRP A 793 2.30 5.72 28.70
CA TRP A 793 1.74 4.66 29.55
C TRP A 793 2.68 4.31 30.69
N ARG A 794 3.99 4.14 30.46
CA ARG A 794 4.95 3.90 31.56
C ARG A 794 5.08 5.11 32.48
N GLY A 795 5.08 6.32 31.92
CA GLY A 795 5.06 7.56 32.69
C GLY A 795 3.80 7.71 33.55
N LEU A 796 2.66 7.16 33.11
CA LEU A 796 1.37 7.19 33.79
C LEU A 796 1.22 6.08 34.83
N THR A 797 1.47 4.82 34.46
CA THR A 797 1.15 3.64 35.27
C THR A 797 2.34 3.13 36.08
N GLY A 798 3.56 3.39 35.62
CA GLY A 798 4.77 2.77 36.16
C GLY A 798 4.96 1.29 35.76
N GLY A 799 4.12 0.76 34.89
CA GLY A 799 4.21 -0.62 34.42
C GLY A 799 5.42 -0.88 33.53
N ARG A 800 5.67 -2.16 33.23
CA ARG A 800 6.83 -2.61 32.44
C ARG A 800 6.78 -2.10 30.99
N SER A 801 5.70 -2.36 30.26
CA SER A 801 5.49 -1.86 28.89
C SER A 801 4.00 -1.95 28.53
N VAL A 802 3.50 -1.02 27.73
CA VAL A 802 2.13 -1.09 27.18
C VAL A 802 1.97 -2.29 26.25
N HIS A 803 3.05 -2.73 25.61
CA HIS A 803 3.06 -3.85 24.66
C HIS A 803 3.09 -5.22 25.33
N LEU A 804 3.16 -5.25 26.67
CA LEU A 804 2.96 -6.46 27.47
C LEU A 804 1.56 -6.50 28.11
N ALA A 805 0.76 -5.45 27.93
CA ALA A 805 -0.61 -5.41 28.40
C ALA A 805 -1.57 -6.08 27.39
N ASP A 806 -2.69 -6.57 27.90
CA ASP A 806 -3.79 -7.07 27.07
C ASP A 806 -4.57 -5.91 26.44
N TRP A 807 -5.17 -6.18 25.29
CA TRP A 807 -6.17 -5.31 24.69
C TRP A 807 -7.28 -5.03 25.70
N PRO A 808 -7.73 -3.77 25.86
CA PRO A 808 -8.72 -3.43 26.89
C PRO A 808 -10.00 -4.25 26.74
N LEU A 809 -10.51 -4.80 27.84
CA LEU A 809 -11.79 -5.50 27.86
C LEU A 809 -12.92 -4.49 27.91
N VAL A 810 -13.86 -4.60 26.97
CA VAL A 810 -14.95 -3.62 26.85
C VAL A 810 -15.86 -3.61 28.07
N ASP A 811 -16.04 -4.77 28.72
CA ASP A 811 -16.89 -4.95 29.90
C ASP A 811 -16.34 -4.24 31.15
N GLU A 812 -15.07 -3.83 31.14
CA GLU A 812 -14.44 -3.05 32.22
C GLU A 812 -14.78 -1.55 32.14
N LEU A 813 -15.36 -1.10 31.02
CA LEU A 813 -15.71 0.30 30.79
C LEU A 813 -17.24 0.48 30.82
N PRO A 814 -17.75 1.59 31.38
CA PRO A 814 -19.19 1.82 31.42
C PRO A 814 -19.75 2.10 30.02
N ALA A 815 -20.69 1.27 29.56
CA ALA A 815 -21.47 1.53 28.37
C ALA A 815 -22.65 2.46 28.66
N ASP A 816 -22.78 3.56 27.90
CA ASP A 816 -23.95 4.44 27.94
C ASP A 816 -24.27 5.05 26.56
N PRO A 817 -24.80 4.25 25.60
CA PRO A 817 -25.02 4.71 24.23
C PRO A 817 -25.97 5.90 24.14
N ALA A 818 -26.97 5.97 25.04
CA ALA A 818 -27.92 7.07 25.07
C ALA A 818 -27.26 8.39 25.46
N LEU A 819 -26.40 8.38 26.50
CA LEU A 819 -25.62 9.55 26.89
C LEU A 819 -24.66 9.97 25.79
N VAL A 820 -24.00 9.01 25.14
CA VAL A 820 -23.05 9.29 24.07
C VAL A 820 -23.73 9.97 22.89
N ILE A 821 -24.84 9.42 22.39
CA ILE A 821 -25.62 10.01 21.30
C ILE A 821 -26.05 11.43 21.65
N ALA A 822 -26.57 11.64 22.86
CA ALA A 822 -27.03 12.96 23.29
C ALA A 822 -25.86 13.96 23.42
N MET A 823 -24.72 13.54 23.95
CA MET A 823 -23.57 14.43 24.11
C MET A 823 -22.83 14.73 22.81
N ASP A 824 -22.76 13.79 21.88
CA ASP A 824 -22.26 14.07 20.53
C ASP A 824 -23.17 15.07 19.82
N ARG A 825 -24.49 14.94 20.01
CA ARG A 825 -25.43 15.94 19.51
C ARG A 825 -25.20 17.31 20.14
N VAL A 826 -24.99 17.39 21.46
CA VAL A 826 -24.62 18.65 22.16
C VAL A 826 -23.37 19.28 21.52
N ARG A 827 -22.33 18.47 21.26
CA ARG A 827 -21.10 18.94 20.61
C ARG A 827 -21.34 19.44 19.20
N GLN A 828 -22.13 18.72 18.40
CA GLN A 828 -22.52 19.15 17.05
C GLN A 828 -23.27 20.47 17.07
N VAL A 829 -24.26 20.63 17.96
CA VAL A 829 -24.98 21.90 18.17
C VAL A 829 -24.01 23.02 18.48
N CYS A 830 -23.11 22.82 19.44
CA CYS A 830 -22.14 23.85 19.86
C CYS A 830 -21.17 24.24 18.73
N SER A 831 -20.66 23.26 17.98
CA SER A 831 -19.77 23.49 16.84
C SER A 831 -20.48 24.23 15.71
N THR A 832 -21.70 23.84 15.34
CA THR A 832 -22.49 24.52 14.30
C THR A 832 -22.86 25.94 14.73
N THR A 833 -23.27 26.15 15.99
CA THR A 833 -23.53 27.49 16.53
C THR A 833 -22.27 28.35 16.55
N SER A 834 -21.11 27.79 16.93
CA SER A 834 -19.84 28.53 16.91
C SER A 834 -19.43 28.93 15.49
N ALA A 835 -19.69 28.07 14.49
CA ALA A 835 -19.48 28.40 13.09
C ALA A 835 -20.39 29.55 12.62
N LEU A 836 -21.68 29.54 13.00
CA LEU A 836 -22.63 30.64 12.76
C LEU A 836 -22.15 31.95 13.40
N ARG A 837 -21.73 31.91 14.68
CA ARG A 837 -21.16 33.07 15.38
C ARG A 837 -19.97 33.65 14.62
N LYS A 838 -19.05 32.80 14.18
CA LYS A 838 -17.87 33.20 13.42
C LYS A 838 -18.25 33.84 12.08
N ALA A 839 -19.23 33.28 11.37
CA ALA A 839 -19.74 33.84 10.12
C ALA A 839 -20.36 35.24 10.33
N ALA A 840 -21.11 35.42 11.42
CA ALA A 840 -21.69 36.70 11.84
C ALA A 840 -20.65 37.66 12.46
N ARG A 841 -19.38 37.27 12.57
CA ARG A 841 -18.28 38.03 13.23
C ARG A 841 -18.56 38.35 14.71
N LEU A 842 -19.37 37.53 15.37
CA LEU A 842 -19.71 37.65 16.78
C LEU A 842 -18.73 36.83 17.63
N ARG A 843 -17.83 37.50 18.32
CA ARG A 843 -16.87 36.90 19.26
C ARG A 843 -17.55 36.08 20.35
N VAL A 844 -16.96 34.94 20.75
CA VAL A 844 -17.56 34.01 21.74
C VAL A 844 -17.84 34.68 23.09
N ARG A 845 -16.97 35.59 23.56
CA ARG A 845 -17.14 36.29 24.85
C ARG A 845 -18.34 37.23 24.91
N LEU A 846 -18.90 37.63 23.77
CA LEU A 846 -20.14 38.41 23.73
C LEU A 846 -21.33 37.48 24.05
N PRO A 847 -22.04 37.65 25.17
CA PRO A 847 -23.25 36.86 25.40
C PRO A 847 -24.31 37.19 24.34
N LEU A 848 -25.02 36.18 23.85
CA LEU A 848 -26.18 36.37 22.96
C LEU A 848 -27.46 35.93 23.67
N ARG A 849 -28.63 36.31 23.14
CA ARG A 849 -29.91 36.08 23.82
C ARG A 849 -30.29 34.60 23.84
N THR A 850 -30.55 34.05 22.65
CA THR A 850 -31.16 32.73 22.54
C THR A 850 -30.51 31.92 21.43
N LEU A 851 -30.38 30.62 21.68
CA LEU A 851 -30.15 29.60 20.67
C LEU A 851 -31.39 28.70 20.60
N VAL A 852 -31.98 28.54 19.42
CA VAL A 852 -33.01 27.53 19.19
C VAL A 852 -32.38 26.32 18.52
N VAL A 853 -32.62 25.13 19.05
CA VAL A 853 -32.26 23.85 18.41
C VAL A 853 -33.55 23.19 17.97
N ALA A 854 -33.75 23.14 16.65
CA ALA A 854 -34.92 22.53 16.04
C ALA A 854 -34.52 21.16 15.44
N ALA A 855 -34.92 20.07 16.09
CA ALA A 855 -34.61 18.72 15.65
C ALA A 855 -35.68 17.73 16.13
N PRO A 856 -35.96 16.62 15.41
CA PRO A 856 -36.92 15.62 15.86
C PRO A 856 -36.57 15.00 17.22
N ASP A 857 -35.27 14.93 17.54
CA ASP A 857 -34.68 14.40 18.77
C ASP A 857 -34.35 15.48 19.82
N ALA A 858 -34.80 16.73 19.63
CA ALA A 858 -34.38 17.87 20.47
C ALA A 858 -34.63 17.65 21.97
N ALA A 859 -35.68 16.93 22.36
CA ALA A 859 -35.97 16.62 23.76
C ALA A 859 -34.84 15.87 24.49
N ALA A 860 -34.02 15.08 23.77
CA ALA A 860 -32.87 14.39 24.36
C ALA A 860 -31.77 15.35 24.86
N LEU A 861 -31.80 16.62 24.42
CA LEU A 861 -30.83 17.65 24.81
C LEU A 861 -31.22 18.42 26.06
N GLU A 862 -32.44 18.25 26.57
CA GLU A 862 -32.96 18.98 27.73
C GLU A 862 -32.01 18.93 28.95
N PRO A 863 -31.46 17.75 29.35
CA PRO A 863 -30.54 17.66 30.48
C PRO A 863 -29.21 18.41 30.28
N PHE A 864 -28.86 18.75 29.03
CA PHE A 864 -27.57 19.35 28.66
C PHE A 864 -27.70 20.79 28.17
N THR A 865 -28.89 21.39 28.24
CA THR A 865 -29.15 22.79 27.87
C THR A 865 -28.20 23.76 28.58
N GLY A 866 -27.90 23.51 29.86
CA GLY A 866 -26.90 24.28 30.60
C GLY A 866 -25.50 24.19 29.98
N LEU A 867 -25.05 22.99 29.59
CA LEU A 867 -23.75 22.80 28.93
C LEU A 867 -23.68 23.54 27.59
N ILE A 868 -24.74 23.42 26.77
CA ILE A 868 -24.86 24.13 25.48
C ILE A 868 -24.80 25.64 25.72
N ARG A 869 -25.65 26.13 26.63
CA ARG A 869 -25.77 27.55 26.96
C ARG A 869 -24.43 28.16 27.32
N ASP A 870 -23.69 27.48 28.18
CA ASP A 870 -22.41 27.95 28.69
C ASP A 870 -21.32 27.84 27.60
N GLU A 871 -21.31 26.78 26.77
CA GLU A 871 -20.35 26.61 25.67
C GLU A 871 -20.49 27.70 24.60
N VAL A 872 -21.71 27.95 24.14
CA VAL A 872 -21.97 28.91 23.07
C VAL A 872 -22.19 30.33 23.58
N ASN A 873 -22.13 30.54 24.90
CA ASN A 873 -22.34 31.81 25.61
C ASN A 873 -23.62 32.52 25.16
N VAL A 874 -24.77 31.86 25.38
CA VAL A 874 -26.12 32.43 25.19
C VAL A 874 -26.85 32.53 26.54
N LYS A 875 -27.92 33.33 26.63
CA LYS A 875 -28.72 33.42 27.88
C LYS A 875 -29.75 32.30 27.98
N ASN A 876 -30.33 31.88 26.86
CA ASN A 876 -31.33 30.83 26.80
C ASN A 876 -31.05 29.81 25.66
N VAL A 877 -31.43 28.55 25.89
CA VAL A 877 -31.45 27.51 24.85
C VAL A 877 -32.86 26.97 24.76
N GLU A 878 -33.47 27.08 23.58
CA GLU A 878 -34.83 26.60 23.30
C GLU A 878 -34.76 25.36 22.43
N LEU A 879 -35.55 24.35 22.78
CA LEU A 879 -35.59 23.07 22.08
C LEU A 879 -36.97 22.93 21.42
N THR A 880 -37.01 22.55 20.15
CA THR A 880 -38.26 22.37 19.40
C THR A 880 -38.15 21.24 18.38
N THR A 881 -39.28 20.60 18.08
CA THR A 881 -39.37 19.59 17.01
C THR A 881 -39.76 20.18 15.66
N GLU A 882 -40.13 21.48 15.63
CA GLU A 882 -40.63 22.17 14.43
C GLU A 882 -39.50 22.62 13.49
N VAL A 883 -38.81 21.67 12.85
CA VAL A 883 -37.70 21.94 11.91
C VAL A 883 -38.17 22.80 10.72
N SER A 884 -39.39 22.58 10.24
CA SER A 884 -39.98 23.28 9.10
C SER A 884 -40.20 24.79 9.33
N ALA A 885 -40.23 25.23 10.59
CA ALA A 885 -40.34 26.64 10.94
C ALA A 885 -39.04 27.43 10.68
N TYR A 886 -37.90 26.74 10.60
CA TYR A 886 -36.57 27.34 10.56
C TYR A 886 -35.71 26.87 9.37
N GLY A 887 -36.14 25.82 8.66
CA GLY A 887 -35.47 25.32 7.47
C GLY A 887 -36.43 24.60 6.53
N ARG A 888 -35.97 24.36 5.29
CA ARG A 888 -36.68 23.58 4.28
C ARG A 888 -35.76 22.49 3.72
N PHE A 889 -36.30 21.32 3.43
CA PHE A 889 -35.57 20.28 2.73
C PHE A 889 -35.53 20.61 1.23
N GLU A 890 -34.34 20.61 0.65
CA GLU A 890 -34.11 20.67 -0.79
C GLU A 890 -33.57 19.33 -1.26
N VAL A 891 -34.11 18.81 -2.37
CA VAL A 891 -33.62 17.58 -2.97
C VAL A 891 -32.52 17.90 -3.98
N VAL A 892 -31.44 17.12 -4.00
CA VAL A 892 -30.39 17.18 -5.01
C VAL A 892 -30.27 15.82 -5.67
N VAL A 893 -30.36 15.77 -7.00
CA VAL A 893 -30.24 14.51 -7.76
C VAL A 893 -28.78 14.08 -7.85
N ASN A 894 -28.47 12.84 -7.48
CA ASN A 894 -27.19 12.20 -7.71
C ASN A 894 -27.13 11.67 -9.15
N ALA A 895 -26.66 12.52 -10.06
CA ALA A 895 -26.61 12.20 -11.49
C ALA A 895 -25.77 10.95 -11.83
N ARG A 896 -24.75 10.63 -11.03
CA ARG A 896 -23.88 9.46 -11.26
C ARG A 896 -24.59 8.15 -10.94
N ALA A 897 -25.38 8.12 -9.87
CA ALA A 897 -26.17 6.97 -9.48
C ALA A 897 -27.46 6.83 -10.32
N ALA A 898 -28.13 7.95 -10.60
CA ALA A 898 -29.39 7.96 -11.35
C ALA A 898 -29.21 7.78 -12.87
N GLY A 899 -28.05 8.19 -13.40
CA GLY A 899 -27.74 8.21 -14.83
C GLY A 899 -27.90 6.86 -15.55
N PRO A 900 -27.33 5.74 -15.04
CA PRO A 900 -27.45 4.42 -15.65
C PRO A 900 -28.90 3.96 -15.88
N ARG A 901 -29.82 4.33 -14.98
CA ARG A 901 -31.24 3.96 -15.07
C ARG A 901 -32.07 4.98 -15.86
N LEU A 902 -31.85 6.27 -15.61
CA LEU A 902 -32.69 7.36 -16.13
C LEU A 902 -32.26 7.87 -17.51
N GLY A 903 -31.03 7.60 -17.95
CA GLY A 903 -30.51 8.04 -19.25
C GLY A 903 -30.72 9.53 -19.50
N LYS A 904 -31.34 9.89 -20.64
CA LYS A 904 -31.61 11.29 -21.03
C LYS A 904 -32.63 11.99 -20.12
N ALA A 905 -33.48 11.27 -19.40
CA ALA A 905 -34.48 11.84 -18.51
C ALA A 905 -33.86 12.47 -17.25
N VAL A 906 -32.62 12.09 -16.88
CA VAL A 906 -31.95 12.62 -15.67
C VAL A 906 -31.82 14.14 -15.71
N GLN A 907 -31.63 14.74 -16.89
CA GLN A 907 -31.53 16.19 -17.05
C GLN A 907 -32.88 16.90 -16.87
N GLN A 908 -33.99 16.24 -17.23
CA GLN A 908 -35.33 16.75 -17.00
C GLN A 908 -35.66 16.70 -15.51
N VAL A 909 -35.32 15.60 -14.84
CA VAL A 909 -35.49 15.41 -13.39
C VAL A 909 -34.66 16.43 -12.60
N ILE A 910 -33.38 16.63 -12.94
CA ILE A 910 -32.52 17.66 -12.32
C ILE A 910 -33.14 19.06 -12.44
N ARG A 911 -33.70 19.41 -13.61
CA ARG A 911 -34.35 20.72 -13.81
C ARG A 911 -35.62 20.86 -12.98
N ALA A 912 -36.48 19.85 -12.95
CA ALA A 912 -37.70 19.87 -12.14
C ALA A 912 -37.38 19.97 -10.64
N VAL A 913 -36.42 19.18 -10.16
CA VAL A 913 -35.95 19.26 -8.76
C VAL A 913 -35.40 20.66 -8.44
N LYS A 914 -34.58 21.26 -9.31
CA LYS A 914 -34.08 22.64 -9.12
C LYS A 914 -35.17 23.71 -9.19
N ALA A 915 -36.26 23.46 -9.90
CA ALA A 915 -37.42 24.35 -9.96
C ALA A 915 -38.36 24.20 -8.75
N GLY A 916 -38.08 23.25 -7.84
CA GLY A 916 -38.95 22.92 -6.71
C GLY A 916 -40.16 22.07 -7.10
N GLU A 917 -40.17 21.50 -8.31
CA GLU A 917 -41.26 20.68 -8.86
C GLU A 917 -41.05 19.20 -8.53
N TRP A 918 -41.10 18.88 -7.23
CA TRP A 918 -40.93 17.52 -6.73
C TRP A 918 -41.85 17.25 -5.54
N THR A 919 -42.16 15.98 -5.31
CA THR A 919 -42.98 15.50 -4.19
C THR A 919 -42.29 14.34 -3.51
N GLN A 920 -42.29 14.35 -2.17
CA GLN A 920 -41.85 13.21 -1.38
C GLN A 920 -43.01 12.23 -1.21
N GLU A 921 -42.78 10.97 -1.56
CA GLU A 921 -43.75 9.90 -1.44
C GLU A 921 -43.74 9.32 -0.01
N SER A 922 -44.83 8.65 0.37
CA SER A 922 -44.99 8.04 1.71
C SER A 922 -43.95 6.97 2.07
N ASP A 923 -43.22 6.45 1.09
CA ASP A 923 -42.13 5.47 1.28
C ASP A 923 -40.72 6.11 1.26
N GLY A 924 -40.64 7.43 1.34
CA GLY A 924 -39.38 8.18 1.43
C GLY A 924 -38.69 8.40 0.08
N THR A 925 -39.29 8.03 -1.04
CA THR A 925 -38.76 8.33 -2.38
C THR A 925 -39.20 9.70 -2.88
N VAL A 926 -38.42 10.29 -3.80
CA VAL A 926 -38.75 11.59 -4.42
C VAL A 926 -39.22 11.40 -5.85
N SER A 927 -40.35 11.99 -6.19
CA SER A 927 -40.89 12.07 -7.55
C SER A 927 -40.67 13.47 -8.12
N ALA A 928 -40.07 13.59 -9.30
CA ALA A 928 -39.91 14.87 -10.01
C ALA A 928 -40.03 14.67 -11.53
N ALA A 929 -40.68 15.60 -12.24
CA ALA A 929 -40.98 15.46 -13.68
C ALA A 929 -41.69 14.14 -14.06
N GLY A 930 -42.52 13.57 -13.17
CA GLY A 930 -43.19 12.28 -13.38
C GLY A 930 -42.29 11.06 -13.28
N VAL A 931 -41.04 11.23 -12.81
CA VAL A 931 -40.06 10.16 -12.62
C VAL A 931 -39.76 9.99 -11.13
N ARG A 932 -39.81 8.75 -10.66
CA ARG A 932 -39.48 8.36 -9.29
C ARG A 932 -37.97 8.10 -9.16
N LEU A 933 -37.33 8.76 -8.19
CA LEU A 933 -35.94 8.57 -7.79
C LEU A 933 -35.84 7.51 -6.68
N LEU A 934 -34.91 6.58 -6.84
CA LEU A 934 -34.65 5.49 -5.89
C LEU A 934 -33.65 5.93 -4.80
N PRO A 935 -33.58 5.24 -3.66
CA PRO A 935 -32.53 5.48 -2.67
C PRO A 935 -31.13 5.45 -3.29
N GLY A 936 -30.31 6.47 -2.99
CA GLY A 936 -28.97 6.66 -3.57
C GLY A 936 -28.93 7.48 -4.88
N GLU A 937 -30.07 7.70 -5.52
CA GLU A 937 -30.19 8.55 -6.73
C GLU A 937 -30.46 10.03 -6.41
N PHE A 938 -30.68 10.36 -5.14
CA PHE A 938 -30.87 11.71 -4.65
C PHE A 938 -30.34 11.85 -3.22
N GLU A 939 -30.10 13.09 -2.81
CA GLU A 939 -29.77 13.50 -1.46
C GLU A 939 -30.76 14.56 -1.01
N GLU A 940 -31.27 14.43 0.22
CA GLU A 940 -32.04 15.49 0.86
C GLU A 940 -31.08 16.38 1.66
N ARG A 941 -31.16 17.68 1.44
CA ARG A 941 -30.34 18.68 2.13
C ARG A 941 -31.24 19.65 2.85
N LEU A 942 -31.07 19.75 4.17
CA LEU A 942 -31.76 20.74 4.96
C LEU A 942 -31.11 22.11 4.76
N VAL A 943 -31.86 23.06 4.22
CA VAL A 943 -31.42 24.43 3.95
C VAL A 943 -32.08 25.38 4.95
N ALA A 944 -31.25 26.21 5.58
CA ALA A 944 -31.67 27.24 6.51
C ALA A 944 -32.64 28.24 5.86
N ALA A 945 -33.74 28.59 6.53
CA ALA A 945 -34.68 29.62 6.06
C ALA A 945 -34.04 31.01 6.06
N ASP A 946 -33.20 31.30 7.06
CA ASP A 946 -32.31 32.46 7.11
C ASP A 946 -30.86 32.01 7.29
N PRO A 947 -30.06 31.92 6.22
CA PRO A 947 -28.66 31.49 6.30
C PRO A 947 -27.75 32.38 7.15
N SER A 948 -28.18 33.59 7.53
CA SER A 948 -27.39 34.51 8.36
C SER A 948 -27.46 34.19 9.86
N ALA A 949 -28.54 33.54 10.29
CA ALA A 949 -28.81 33.19 11.67
C ALA A 949 -29.06 31.69 11.89
N THR A 950 -29.29 30.92 10.83
CA THR A 950 -29.66 29.50 10.89
C THR A 950 -28.68 28.62 10.12
N SER A 951 -28.35 27.44 10.66
CA SER A 951 -27.51 26.46 9.99
C SER A 951 -27.99 25.04 10.28
N ALA A 952 -27.85 24.16 9.30
CA ALA A 952 -28.19 22.75 9.45
C ALA A 952 -27.16 22.02 10.32
N LEU A 953 -27.63 21.11 11.15
CA LEU A 953 -26.79 20.14 11.84
C LEU A 953 -26.22 19.13 10.83
N PRO A 954 -25.04 18.53 11.13
CA PRO A 954 -24.46 17.48 10.29
C PRO A 954 -25.46 16.36 10.01
N GLY A 955 -25.49 15.87 8.76
CA GLY A 955 -26.41 14.81 8.33
C GLY A 955 -27.86 15.26 8.13
N GLY A 956 -28.17 16.56 8.22
CA GLY A 956 -29.53 17.08 7.97
C GLY A 956 -30.54 16.74 9.06
N THR A 957 -30.08 16.39 10.26
CA THR A 957 -30.92 15.89 11.35
C THR A 957 -31.70 16.99 12.10
N GLY A 958 -31.50 18.26 11.75
CA GLY A 958 -32.12 19.41 12.39
C GLY A 958 -31.39 20.71 12.03
N VAL A 959 -31.84 21.84 12.57
CA VAL A 959 -31.18 23.14 12.42
C VAL A 959 -30.93 23.79 13.78
N VAL A 960 -29.93 24.65 13.83
CA VAL A 960 -29.70 25.58 14.94
C VAL A 960 -29.95 27.00 14.45
N VAL A 961 -30.64 27.79 15.27
CA VAL A 961 -30.98 29.20 15.00
C VAL A 961 -30.40 30.04 16.11
N LEU A 962 -29.47 30.93 15.77
CA LEU A 962 -28.82 31.80 16.72
C LEU A 962 -29.41 33.21 16.62
N ASP A 963 -29.88 33.75 17.74
CA ASP A 963 -30.21 35.16 17.83
C ASP A 963 -28.92 36.00 17.80
N THR A 964 -28.72 36.71 16.68
CA THR A 964 -27.54 37.54 16.43
C THR A 964 -27.75 39.01 16.85
N GLU A 965 -28.92 39.37 17.37
CA GLU A 965 -29.21 40.72 17.84
C GLU A 965 -28.39 41.04 19.12
N VAL A 966 -27.59 42.10 19.06
CA VAL A 966 -26.75 42.55 20.19
C VAL A 966 -27.40 43.77 20.83
N THR A 967 -27.98 43.61 22.01
CA THR A 967 -28.52 44.72 22.80
C THR A 967 -27.40 45.48 23.53
N GLU A 968 -27.66 46.73 23.95
CA GLU A 968 -26.70 47.53 24.72
C GLU A 968 -26.23 46.82 26.01
N GLU A 969 -27.12 46.09 26.67
CA GLU A 969 -26.81 45.32 27.87
C GLU A 969 -25.82 44.17 27.58
N LEU A 970 -26.05 43.41 26.50
CA LEU A 970 -25.18 42.32 26.08
C LEU A 970 -23.82 42.82 25.60
N ALA A 971 -23.81 43.94 24.86
CA ALA A 971 -22.58 44.60 24.44
C ALA A 971 -21.73 45.01 25.65
N ALA A 972 -22.36 45.60 26.66
CA ALA A 972 -21.69 46.03 27.88
C ALA A 972 -21.19 44.85 28.75
N GLU A 973 -21.93 43.74 28.83
CA GLU A 973 -21.45 42.52 29.49
C GLU A 973 -20.27 41.89 28.72
N GLY A 974 -20.37 41.82 27.39
CA GLY A 974 -19.30 41.31 26.53
C GLY A 974 -18.02 42.16 26.65
N LEU A 975 -18.17 43.49 26.75
CA LEU A 975 -17.08 44.43 27.01
C LEU A 975 -16.39 44.14 28.34
N ALA A 976 -17.15 43.94 29.42
CA ALA A 976 -16.60 43.59 30.73
C ALA A 976 -15.83 42.26 30.68
N LYS A 977 -16.34 41.23 30.01
CA LYS A 977 -15.65 39.94 29.83
C LYS A 977 -14.33 40.07 29.04
N ASP A 978 -14.21 41.00 28.10
CA ASP A 978 -12.92 41.25 27.46
C ASP A 978 -11.93 41.96 28.36
N VAL A 979 -12.39 42.90 29.18
CA VAL A 979 -11.52 43.55 30.17
C VAL A 979 -10.97 42.51 31.13
N VAL A 980 -11.81 41.59 31.62
CA VAL A 980 -11.34 40.43 32.42
C VAL A 980 -10.24 39.67 31.69
N ARG A 981 -10.42 39.34 30.40
CA ARG A 981 -9.36 38.66 29.61
C ARG A 981 -8.06 39.46 29.56
N VAL A 982 -8.13 40.77 29.32
CA VAL A 982 -6.94 41.64 29.25
C VAL A 982 -6.24 41.68 30.61
N VAL A 983 -7.01 41.75 31.71
CA VAL A 983 -6.47 41.66 33.07
C VAL A 983 -5.83 40.31 33.35
N GLN A 984 -6.47 39.21 32.97
CA GLN A 984 -5.91 37.87 33.16
C GLN A 984 -4.64 37.65 32.33
N GLN A 985 -4.51 38.27 31.16
CA GLN A 985 -3.25 38.27 30.41
C GLN A 985 -2.18 39.10 31.12
N ALA A 986 -2.53 40.29 31.61
CA ALA A 986 -1.60 41.12 32.39
C ALA A 986 -1.10 40.40 33.66
N ARG A 987 -1.97 39.65 34.35
CA ARG A 987 -1.59 38.80 35.49
C ARG A 987 -0.58 37.73 35.10
N ARG A 988 -0.80 37.04 33.97
CA ARG A 988 0.13 36.01 33.46
C ARG A 988 1.49 36.62 33.07
N ASP A 989 1.49 37.75 32.38
CA ASP A 989 2.73 38.41 31.95
C ASP A 989 3.52 38.99 33.13
N ALA A 990 2.82 39.30 34.24
CA ALA A 990 3.42 39.70 35.51
C ALA A 990 3.80 38.52 36.43
N ASP A 991 3.68 37.27 35.95
CA ASP A 991 4.01 36.03 36.68
C ASP A 991 3.21 35.86 38.00
N PHE A 992 1.96 36.31 38.02
CA PHE A 992 1.08 36.13 39.18
C PHE A 992 0.45 34.73 39.19
N ASP A 993 0.30 34.17 40.39
CA ASP A 993 -0.47 32.95 40.57
C ASP A 993 -1.96 33.23 40.30
N VAL A 994 -2.69 32.21 39.84
CA VAL A 994 -4.13 32.34 39.55
C VAL A 994 -4.92 32.69 40.81
N SER A 995 -4.42 32.31 42.00
CA SER A 995 -5.03 32.62 43.30
C SER A 995 -4.66 33.99 43.89
N ASP A 996 -3.69 34.71 43.31
CA ASP A 996 -3.22 35.99 43.84
C ASP A 996 -4.35 37.05 43.82
N ARG A 997 -4.48 37.81 44.91
CA ARG A 997 -5.38 38.97 44.97
C ARG A 997 -4.66 40.21 44.45
N ILE A 998 -5.39 41.07 43.75
CA ILE A 998 -4.79 42.23 43.05
C ILE A 998 -5.47 43.56 43.35
N GLU A 999 -4.73 44.66 43.22
CA GLU A 999 -5.33 45.96 42.92
C GLU A 999 -5.26 46.20 41.40
N LEU A 1000 -6.41 46.48 40.80
CA LEU A 1000 -6.58 46.65 39.35
C LEU A 1000 -6.79 48.13 39.01
N THR A 1001 -5.96 48.67 38.11
CA THR A 1001 -6.20 49.97 37.47
C THR A 1001 -6.48 49.79 35.99
N VAL A 1002 -7.58 50.38 35.48
CA VAL A 1002 -7.99 50.31 34.08
C VAL A 1002 -8.01 51.73 33.48
N GLN A 1003 -7.20 51.93 32.44
CA GLN A 1003 -7.22 53.11 31.58
C GLN A 1003 -7.98 52.80 30.30
N ALA A 1004 -9.06 53.53 30.04
CA ALA A 1004 -9.87 53.41 28.83
C ALA A 1004 -10.56 54.74 28.47
N GLY A 1005 -11.09 54.85 27.25
CA GLY A 1005 -11.92 56.00 26.84
C GLY A 1005 -13.22 56.13 27.66
N ALA A 1006 -13.81 57.32 27.69
CA ALA A 1006 -14.98 57.63 28.52
C ALA A 1006 -16.15 56.66 28.32
N GLU A 1007 -16.48 56.32 27.07
CA GLU A 1007 -17.56 55.37 26.74
C GLU A 1007 -17.33 53.97 27.32
N VAL A 1008 -16.08 53.49 27.32
CA VAL A 1008 -15.70 52.19 27.90
C VAL A 1008 -15.78 52.26 29.43
N VAL A 1009 -15.28 53.33 30.05
CA VAL A 1009 -15.34 53.52 31.51
C VAL A 1009 -16.79 53.60 31.99
N ASP A 1010 -17.65 54.32 31.29
CA ASP A 1010 -19.06 54.49 31.66
C ASP A 1010 -19.84 53.15 31.56
N SER A 1011 -19.47 52.30 30.61
CA SER A 1011 -20.04 50.95 30.47
C SER A 1011 -19.56 49.96 31.56
N LEU A 1012 -18.31 50.12 32.01
CA LEU A 1012 -17.68 49.25 33.02
C LEU A 1012 -18.01 49.65 34.46
N ARG A 1013 -18.24 50.93 34.74
CA ARG A 1013 -18.47 51.44 36.10
C ARG A 1013 -19.63 50.75 36.84
N PRO A 1014 -20.79 50.48 36.21
CA PRO A 1014 -21.87 49.69 36.83
C PRO A 1014 -21.50 48.20 37.07
N ARG A 1015 -20.41 47.71 36.46
CA ARG A 1015 -19.94 46.32 36.49
C ARG A 1015 -18.62 46.16 37.22
N GLU A 1016 -18.23 47.14 38.03
CA GLU A 1016 -17.00 47.12 38.82
C GLU A 1016 -16.93 45.88 39.73
N GLY A 1017 -18.05 45.53 40.38
CA GLY A 1017 -18.12 44.34 41.23
C GLY A 1017 -17.90 43.03 40.47
N PHE A 1018 -18.36 42.95 39.21
CA PHE A 1018 -18.09 41.80 38.34
C PHE A 1018 -16.60 41.71 37.98
N LEU A 1019 -15.98 42.83 37.58
CA LEU A 1019 -14.55 42.86 37.30
C LEU A 1019 -13.73 42.45 38.53
N ALA A 1020 -14.09 42.96 39.70
CA ALA A 1020 -13.43 42.62 40.96
C ALA A 1020 -13.50 41.12 41.27
N GLN A 1021 -14.70 40.53 41.13
CA GLN A 1021 -14.92 39.11 41.37
C GLN A 1021 -14.15 38.22 40.39
N GLU A 1022 -14.27 38.47 39.09
CA GLU A 1022 -13.69 37.64 38.02
C GLU A 1022 -12.16 37.76 37.90
N THR A 1023 -11.57 38.80 38.51
CA THR A 1023 -10.12 39.03 38.47
C THR A 1023 -9.45 38.94 39.83
N LEU A 1024 -10.18 38.51 40.87
CA LEU A 1024 -9.73 38.52 42.28
C LEU A 1024 -9.18 39.88 42.73
N ALA A 1025 -9.72 40.98 42.18
CA ALA A 1025 -9.30 42.31 42.55
C ALA A 1025 -9.97 42.75 43.85
N VAL A 1026 -9.18 43.16 44.85
CA VAL A 1026 -9.69 43.75 46.09
C VAL A 1026 -10.11 45.21 45.89
N ARG A 1027 -9.62 45.84 44.82
CA ARG A 1027 -9.92 47.21 44.43
C ARG A 1027 -9.81 47.37 42.92
N VAL A 1028 -10.76 48.09 42.31
CA VAL A 1028 -10.75 48.47 40.90
C VAL A 1028 -10.74 50.00 40.79
N VAL A 1029 -9.80 50.56 40.03
CA VAL A 1029 -9.65 52.00 39.82
C VAL A 1029 -9.68 52.31 38.33
N PHE A 1030 -10.49 53.28 37.91
CA PHE A 1030 -10.48 53.80 36.55
C PHE A 1030 -9.64 55.07 36.50
N GLY A 1031 -8.52 55.06 35.78
CA GLY A 1031 -7.55 56.16 35.79
C GLY A 1031 -6.34 55.90 34.88
N PRO A 1032 -5.42 56.87 34.75
CA PRO A 1032 -4.21 56.70 33.95
C PRO A 1032 -3.32 55.59 34.53
N VAL A 1033 -2.65 54.86 33.65
CA VAL A 1033 -1.76 53.74 33.96
C VAL A 1033 -0.37 54.02 33.39
N ASP A 1034 0.65 54.05 34.26
CA ASP A 1034 2.05 54.13 33.85
C ASP A 1034 2.63 52.70 33.68
N GLY A 1035 2.96 52.31 32.45
CA GLY A 1035 3.63 51.02 32.16
C GLY A 1035 2.72 49.77 32.21
N GLY A 1036 1.43 49.91 31.87
CA GLY A 1036 0.45 48.80 31.89
C GLY A 1036 0.42 47.91 30.64
N PHE A 1037 -0.27 46.78 30.76
CA PHE A 1037 -0.53 45.86 29.65
C PHE A 1037 -1.63 46.41 28.73
N ALA A 1038 -1.31 46.60 27.45
CA ALA A 1038 -2.23 47.10 26.45
C ALA A 1038 -3.07 45.98 25.83
N GLY A 1039 -4.36 46.24 25.60
CA GLY A 1039 -5.26 45.29 24.96
C GLY A 1039 -6.44 45.97 24.27
N THR A 1040 -7.17 45.19 23.46
CA THR A 1040 -8.39 45.64 22.78
C THR A 1040 -9.63 44.96 23.34
N VAL A 1041 -10.71 45.72 23.47
CA VAL A 1041 -12.02 45.28 24.01
C VAL A 1041 -13.16 45.74 23.10
N GLY A 1042 -14.34 45.12 23.24
CA GLY A 1042 -15.50 45.52 22.41
C GLY A 1042 -15.24 45.38 20.90
N GLU A 1043 -15.61 46.41 20.15
CA GLU A 1043 -15.36 46.53 18.70
C GLU A 1043 -13.96 47.10 18.37
N GLY A 1044 -12.98 46.88 19.23
CA GLY A 1044 -11.58 47.28 19.00
C GLY A 1044 -11.12 48.52 19.76
N ALA A 1045 -11.84 48.91 20.82
CA ALA A 1045 -11.39 49.99 21.70
C ALA A 1045 -10.13 49.59 22.46
N GLU A 1046 -9.12 50.47 22.48
CA GLU A 1046 -7.87 50.25 23.20
C GLU A 1046 -8.01 50.58 24.69
N ILE A 1047 -7.46 49.70 25.52
CA ILE A 1047 -7.34 49.88 26.97
C ILE A 1047 -5.93 49.54 27.42
N ALA A 1048 -5.53 50.09 28.57
CA ALA A 1048 -4.35 49.65 29.30
C ALA A 1048 -4.75 49.26 30.72
N VAL A 1049 -4.22 48.15 31.23
CA VAL A 1049 -4.47 47.68 32.59
C VAL A 1049 -3.16 47.55 33.36
N ALA A 1050 -3.16 47.96 34.62
CA ALA A 1050 -2.09 47.65 35.57
C ALA A 1050 -2.65 46.78 36.69
N VAL A 1051 -1.90 45.74 37.02
CA VAL A 1051 -2.20 44.83 38.13
C VAL A 1051 -1.04 44.91 39.11
N THR A 1052 -1.35 45.07 40.39
CA THR A 1052 -0.38 45.03 41.48
C THR A 1052 -0.85 44.03 42.53
N ARG A 1053 0.08 43.31 43.17
CA ARG A 1053 -0.28 42.32 44.19
C ARG A 1053 -0.83 43.06 45.41
N ALA A 1054 -2.00 42.63 45.89
CA ALA A 1054 -2.68 43.19 47.06
C ALA A 1054 -2.04 42.80 48.38
#